data_AF-A0A1E1WVD1-F1
#
_entry.id   AF-A0A1E1WVD1-F1
#
_cell.length_a   1.000
_cell.length_b   1.000
_cell.length_c   1.000
_cell.angle_alpha   90.00
_cell.angle_beta   90.00
_cell.angle_gamma   90.00
#
_symmetry.space_group_name_H-M   'P 1'
#
loop_
_entity.id
_entity.type
_entity.pdbx_description
1 polymer ?
#
loop_
_entity_poly.entity_id
_entity_poly.type
_entity_poly.pdbx_seq_one_letter_code
_entity_poly.pdbx_strand_id
1 'polypeptide(L)'
;MAQFSVRRDVTTTYMALNNETTPPLASMTEDSAAAPTMITLDHEHEDATNVIIHKVPQTKGGWTHIEDLDSFFTRMYKYYVYGGFYPMVMSELFYALQFLFIVWFSTFLVHCVNYPKLFREDPDANRSVKLSLNDVVYSSAECVDRISWKWWFLVTICCLIWLMRVVVSIYNLYYDYDTKLFYNNALKIKESDLAWVNWSTIQDRVREAQPEHHMCVHKQEINELDIYHRILRYNNYMVAMVNKNLLPLQVHVPCIGDFHYLSKGLKWNLEFLLFYSPFSPWENCWQLRQAYKDHTKRMQLARQLEKQIILLAAINFLLAPLIQAWQILYFFFNYAELIKRSPGSLGLRTWSLYARETLRHFNELEHELRDRLNRAHKPATKYLASFSSPITTVFAKNIVFLSASVLGVLVVLSVYDEDVLTVEHVLTIITILGCVLAAARALIGEEERLGGGCTGPARGEELFIQVLGHVHYLPAAWRGRAHTKDVAAHFQQLFQFRAVYILFELLSPLLCPLVLLSLRSRALDIVDFYRNFTVCVLGIGDVCSFAQLDIRRHGHPDWQSPGKFGDKSKVCNAQYKQGEGGKTELSLVAFSCRHPGWQPSEPAQRQFLRSLRQSMHHAIPANNALNKTMLGSYIQQSIFGTNTPLPAVLSFYQHQREPQFRLPDMDETSDEDEGPAPGPTRPSRPPSMGLA
;
A
#
# COMPACT_ATOMS: atom_id res chain seq x y z
N MET A 1 -11.39 12.28 -34.62
CA MET A 1 -11.15 10.96 -33.98
C MET A 1 -10.68 11.24 -32.56
N ALA A 2 -11.29 10.64 -31.54
CA ALA A 2 -10.88 10.88 -30.15
C ALA A 2 -9.65 10.03 -29.81
N GLN A 3 -8.60 10.65 -29.25
CA GLN A 3 -7.42 9.94 -28.74
C GLN A 3 -7.79 9.25 -27.43
N PHE A 4 -8.29 8.02 -27.52
CA PHE A 4 -8.47 7.15 -26.36
C PHE A 4 -7.10 6.71 -25.83
N SER A 5 -6.53 7.50 -24.91
CA SER A 5 -5.42 7.06 -24.07
C SER A 5 -5.91 5.95 -23.16
N VAL A 6 -5.80 4.70 -23.62
CA VAL A 6 -6.18 3.51 -22.87
C VAL A 6 -5.10 3.27 -21.80
N ARG A 7 -5.16 4.05 -20.71
CA ARG A 7 -4.24 3.98 -19.56
C ARG A 7 -4.39 2.64 -18.84
N ARG A 8 -3.74 1.62 -19.40
CA ARG A 8 -3.62 0.28 -18.86
C ARG A 8 -2.35 0.19 -18.04
N ASP A 9 -2.46 0.55 -16.76
CA ASP A 9 -1.53 0.17 -15.69
C ASP A 9 -1.61 -1.37 -15.41
N VAL A 10 -1.70 -2.17 -16.47
CA VAL A 10 -1.71 -3.66 -16.53
C VAL A 10 -0.35 -4.25 -16.16
N THR A 11 0.67 -3.42 -15.90
CA THR A 11 1.88 -3.83 -15.15
C THR A 11 1.58 -4.15 -13.67
N THR A 12 0.33 -4.02 -13.22
CA THR A 12 -0.21 -4.69 -12.03
C THR A 12 -0.64 -6.16 -12.26
N THR A 13 -0.30 -6.78 -13.40
CA THR A 13 -0.48 -8.22 -13.63
C THR A 13 0.35 -9.04 -12.64
N TYR A 14 -0.30 -9.53 -11.58
CA TYR A 14 0.20 -10.56 -10.66
C TYR A 14 1.68 -10.48 -10.26
N MET A 15 2.12 -9.30 -9.79
CA MET A 15 3.23 -9.20 -8.83
C MET A 15 2.80 -9.79 -7.47
N ALA A 16 2.51 -11.07 -7.47
CA ALA A 16 2.13 -11.84 -6.29
C ALA A 16 3.40 -12.26 -5.53
N LEU A 17 3.80 -11.37 -4.62
CA LEU A 17 4.79 -11.55 -3.54
C LEU A 17 6.28 -11.25 -3.83
N ASN A 18 6.59 -10.34 -4.77
CA ASN A 18 7.82 -9.54 -4.68
C ASN A 18 7.75 -8.58 -3.47
N ASN A 19 8.02 -9.11 -2.28
CA ASN A 19 8.20 -8.36 -1.03
C ASN A 19 9.43 -8.89 -0.25
N GLU A 20 10.35 -9.54 -0.97
CA GLU A 20 11.63 -10.05 -0.48
C GLU A 20 12.75 -9.35 -1.26
N THR A 21 13.58 -8.59 -0.54
CA THR A 21 14.83 -8.03 -1.05
C THR A 21 15.95 -8.51 -0.13
N THR A 22 16.67 -9.55 -0.56
CA THR A 22 17.93 -9.94 0.06
C THR A 22 18.95 -8.81 -0.12
N PRO A 23 19.64 -8.34 0.93
CA PRO A 23 20.70 -7.35 0.77
C PRO A 23 21.90 -7.97 0.03
N PRO A 24 22.62 -7.20 -0.81
CA PRO A 24 23.84 -7.69 -1.43
C PRO A 24 24.94 -7.89 -0.37
N LEU A 25 25.67 -9.00 -0.48
CA LEU A 25 26.90 -9.21 0.29
C LEU A 25 28.05 -8.47 -0.40
N ALA A 26 28.89 -7.78 0.37
CA ALA A 26 30.00 -6.98 -0.17
C ALA A 26 31.32 -7.77 -0.24
N SER A 27 32.08 -7.57 -1.31
CA SER A 27 33.50 -7.90 -1.41
C SER A 27 34.19 -6.94 -2.40
N MET A 28 35.42 -6.52 -2.08
CA MET A 28 36.18 -5.51 -2.82
C MET A 28 37.18 -6.15 -3.81
N THR A 29 37.54 -5.42 -4.86
CA THR A 29 38.92 -5.30 -5.40
C THR A 29 39.06 -3.99 -6.18
N GLU A 30 40.29 -3.54 -6.43
CA GLU A 30 40.66 -2.17 -6.85
C GLU A 30 41.19 -2.11 -8.31
N ASP A 31 41.89 -0.99 -8.62
CA ASP A 31 42.75 -0.70 -9.80
C ASP A 31 42.14 -0.19 -11.13
N SER A 32 42.79 0.73 -11.88
CA SER A 32 43.52 1.97 -11.49
C SER A 32 43.85 2.85 -12.74
N ALA A 33 43.96 4.18 -12.53
CA ALA A 33 44.53 5.21 -13.45
C ALA A 33 43.80 5.44 -14.83
N ALA A 34 44.01 6.52 -15.59
CA ALA A 34 44.87 7.70 -15.44
C ALA A 34 44.33 8.97 -16.15
N ALA A 35 44.62 10.15 -15.56
CA ALA A 35 44.95 11.46 -16.17
C ALA A 35 43.98 12.23 -17.13
N PRO A 36 44.11 13.59 -17.26
CA PRO A 36 43.16 14.46 -17.98
C PRO A 36 43.77 15.22 -19.20
N THR A 37 42.93 15.98 -19.92
CA THR A 37 43.36 17.00 -20.92
C THR A 37 42.56 18.31 -20.75
N MET A 38 43.10 19.43 -21.25
CA MET A 38 42.72 20.80 -20.85
C MET A 38 41.74 21.53 -21.79
N ILE A 39 41.26 22.67 -21.27
CA ILE A 39 40.51 23.75 -21.91
C ILE A 39 41.29 24.35 -23.10
N THR A 40 40.57 24.77 -24.15
CA THR A 40 40.94 25.93 -24.97
C THR A 40 39.77 26.93 -25.05
N LEU A 41 40.10 28.21 -25.13
CA LEU A 41 39.23 29.38 -25.31
C LEU A 41 39.74 30.12 -26.54
N ASP A 42 38.86 30.76 -27.32
CA ASP A 42 39.25 31.72 -28.35
C ASP A 42 38.17 32.82 -28.55
N HIS A 43 38.62 33.92 -29.15
CA HIS A 43 37.94 35.21 -29.43
C HIS A 43 37.17 35.19 -30.80
N GLU A 44 36.37 36.18 -31.25
CA GLU A 44 35.97 37.52 -30.78
C GLU A 44 34.61 38.02 -31.39
N HIS A 45 34.36 39.34 -31.29
CA HIS A 45 33.44 40.27 -32.01
C HIS A 45 32.97 39.90 -33.45
N GLU A 46 31.94 40.49 -34.11
CA GLU A 46 30.89 41.54 -33.91
C GLU A 46 29.90 41.45 -35.13
N ASP A 47 28.73 42.09 -35.28
CA ASP A 47 27.74 42.80 -34.43
C ASP A 47 26.37 42.87 -35.18
N ALA A 48 25.35 43.46 -34.54
CA ALA A 48 24.25 44.26 -35.11
C ALA A 48 23.10 43.61 -35.92
N THR A 49 21.88 44.01 -35.52
CA THR A 49 20.60 43.94 -36.26
C THR A 49 20.08 42.56 -36.70
N ASN A 50 19.12 42.04 -35.93
CA ASN A 50 17.88 41.50 -36.51
C ASN A 50 16.74 41.48 -35.49
N VAL A 51 15.50 41.41 -35.98
CA VAL A 51 14.27 41.55 -35.16
C VAL A 51 14.16 40.41 -34.14
N ILE A 52 14.02 40.74 -32.86
CA ILE A 52 13.76 39.75 -31.78
C ILE A 52 12.31 39.28 -31.84
N ILE A 53 12.02 38.41 -32.82
CA ILE A 53 11.08 37.32 -32.58
C ILE A 53 11.73 36.44 -31.52
N HIS A 54 11.06 36.23 -30.38
CA HIS A 54 11.56 35.33 -29.33
C HIS A 54 11.40 33.85 -29.78
N LYS A 55 12.19 33.48 -30.78
CA LYS A 55 12.34 32.12 -31.27
C LYS A 55 13.13 31.35 -30.21
N VAL A 56 12.40 30.75 -29.27
CA VAL A 56 12.94 29.87 -28.22
C VAL A 56 14.02 28.99 -28.84
N PRO A 57 15.26 28.97 -28.31
CA PRO A 57 16.33 28.19 -28.89
C PRO A 57 15.91 26.71 -28.88
N GLN A 58 15.80 26.11 -30.06
CA GLN A 58 15.49 24.67 -30.21
C GLN A 58 16.71 23.81 -29.86
N THR A 59 17.14 23.91 -28.61
CA THR A 59 17.74 22.78 -27.92
C THR A 59 16.74 21.62 -28.00
N LYS A 60 17.17 20.47 -28.50
CA LYS A 60 16.28 19.36 -28.87
C LYS A 60 15.84 18.52 -27.66
N GLY A 61 15.36 19.17 -26.60
CA GLY A 61 14.71 18.51 -25.47
C GLY A 61 13.25 18.21 -25.82
N GLY A 62 12.87 16.93 -25.92
CA GLY A 62 11.51 16.50 -26.26
C GLY A 62 10.47 16.68 -25.14
N TRP A 63 10.78 17.49 -24.13
CA TRP A 63 10.07 17.58 -22.86
C TRP A 63 9.51 18.98 -22.56
N THR A 64 9.53 19.87 -23.56
CA THR A 64 8.80 21.15 -23.51
C THR A 64 7.29 20.89 -23.60
N HIS A 65 6.51 21.48 -22.69
CA HIS A 65 5.03 21.38 -22.68
C HIS A 65 4.52 19.92 -22.70
N ILE A 66 4.70 19.19 -21.60
CA ILE A 66 4.16 17.82 -21.46
C ILE A 66 2.65 17.88 -21.17
N GLU A 67 1.84 17.16 -21.94
CA GLU A 67 0.38 17.11 -21.77
C GLU A 67 -0.04 16.33 -20.50
N ASP A 68 0.30 15.04 -20.41
CA ASP A 68 0.03 14.20 -19.22
C ASP A 68 1.25 14.17 -18.28
N LEU A 69 1.45 15.30 -17.60
CA LEU A 69 2.46 15.43 -16.53
C LEU A 69 2.29 14.39 -15.41
N ASP A 70 1.06 13.95 -15.14
CA ASP A 70 0.78 13.00 -14.07
C ASP A 70 1.31 11.60 -14.41
N SER A 71 1.05 11.12 -15.63
CA SER A 71 1.66 9.88 -16.12
C SER A 71 3.18 10.02 -16.27
N PHE A 72 3.69 11.17 -16.69
CA PHE A 72 5.13 11.44 -16.76
C PHE A 72 5.82 11.31 -15.39
N PHE A 73 5.37 12.04 -14.35
CA PHE A 73 5.98 11.92 -13.01
C PHE A 73 5.75 10.54 -12.39
N THR A 74 4.63 9.87 -12.69
CA THR A 74 4.40 8.48 -12.27
C THR A 74 5.44 7.52 -12.88
N ARG A 75 5.75 7.65 -14.18
CA ARG A 75 6.81 6.88 -14.84
C ARG A 75 8.21 7.22 -14.31
N MET A 76 8.50 8.51 -14.11
CA MET A 76 9.75 8.98 -13.52
C MET A 76 9.99 8.38 -12.13
N TYR A 77 8.96 8.30 -11.29
CA TYR A 77 9.01 7.64 -9.98
C TYR A 77 9.11 6.11 -10.11
N LYS A 78 8.41 5.48 -11.06
CA LYS A 78 8.54 4.03 -11.32
C LYS A 78 9.97 3.67 -11.73
N TYR A 79 10.57 4.44 -12.63
CA TYR A 79 11.95 4.27 -13.11
C TYR A 79 12.96 4.28 -11.95
N TYR A 80 12.82 5.22 -11.02
CA TYR A 80 13.61 5.26 -9.79
C TYR A 80 13.43 4.00 -8.94
N VAL A 81 12.18 3.63 -8.63
CA VAL A 81 11.87 2.49 -7.73
C VAL A 81 12.31 1.14 -8.30
N TYR A 82 12.38 1.00 -9.63
CA TYR A 82 12.90 -0.21 -10.29
C TYR A 82 14.44 -0.22 -10.41
N GLY A 83 15.13 0.88 -10.08
CA GLY A 83 16.59 0.97 -10.20
C GLY A 83 17.10 1.13 -11.63
N GLY A 84 16.28 1.67 -12.55
CA GLY A 84 16.66 1.98 -13.93
C GLY A 84 15.87 1.22 -14.99
N PHE A 85 16.35 1.31 -16.23
CA PHE A 85 15.72 0.73 -17.42
C PHE A 85 15.94 -0.78 -17.48
N TYR A 86 17.21 -1.24 -17.42
CA TYR A 86 17.50 -2.66 -17.63
C TYR A 86 16.80 -3.60 -16.63
N PRO A 87 16.73 -3.30 -15.31
CA PRO A 87 15.95 -4.12 -14.36
C PRO A 87 14.47 -4.17 -14.72
N MET A 88 13.90 -3.05 -15.19
CA MET A 88 12.50 -2.94 -15.57
C MET A 88 12.18 -3.75 -16.83
N VAL A 89 13.01 -3.68 -17.88
CA VAL A 89 12.86 -4.50 -19.09
C VAL A 89 12.97 -5.99 -18.78
N MET A 90 13.98 -6.38 -17.98
CA MET A 90 14.17 -7.77 -17.57
C MET A 90 12.99 -8.28 -16.72
N SER A 91 12.43 -7.45 -15.85
CA SER A 91 11.28 -7.83 -15.04
C SER A 91 10.04 -8.16 -15.89
N GLU A 92 9.67 -7.30 -16.85
CA GLU A 92 8.52 -7.59 -17.73
C GLU A 92 8.79 -8.78 -18.68
N LEU A 93 10.03 -8.93 -19.18
CA LEU A 93 10.44 -10.10 -19.97
C LEU A 93 10.27 -11.40 -19.17
N PHE A 94 10.77 -11.47 -17.94
CA PHE A 94 10.61 -12.66 -17.11
C PHE A 94 9.16 -12.93 -16.73
N TYR A 95 8.31 -11.91 -16.52
CA TYR A 95 6.88 -12.14 -16.33
C TYR A 95 6.15 -12.63 -17.58
N ALA A 96 6.56 -12.22 -18.78
CA ALA A 96 6.05 -12.75 -20.04
C ALA A 96 6.47 -14.23 -20.25
N LEU A 97 7.70 -14.58 -19.88
CA LEU A 97 8.21 -15.96 -19.92
C LEU A 97 7.56 -16.86 -18.87
N GLN A 98 7.36 -16.38 -17.64
CA GLN A 98 6.64 -17.10 -16.58
C GLN A 98 5.21 -17.46 -17.00
N PHE A 99 4.51 -16.55 -17.70
CA PHE A 99 3.17 -16.85 -18.21
C PHE A 99 3.18 -18.00 -19.22
N LEU A 100 4.09 -17.97 -20.21
CA LEU A 100 4.23 -19.07 -21.18
C LEU A 100 4.59 -20.38 -20.49
N PHE A 101 5.55 -20.35 -19.56
CA PHE A 101 5.99 -21.54 -18.82
C PHE A 101 4.84 -22.18 -18.04
N ILE A 102 4.03 -21.40 -17.31
CA ILE A 102 2.89 -21.92 -16.55
C ILE A 102 1.85 -22.56 -17.47
N VAL A 103 1.49 -21.94 -18.60
CA VAL A 103 0.50 -22.48 -19.54
C VAL A 103 1.03 -23.73 -20.27
N TRP A 104 2.27 -23.70 -20.73
CA TRP A 104 2.95 -24.83 -21.38
C TRP A 104 3.11 -26.02 -20.43
N PHE A 105 3.69 -25.79 -19.24
CA PHE A 105 3.99 -26.88 -18.31
C PHE A 105 2.71 -27.50 -17.71
N SER A 106 1.68 -26.69 -17.46
CA SER A 106 0.36 -27.23 -17.06
C SER A 106 -0.27 -28.07 -18.18
N THR A 107 -0.17 -27.65 -19.44
CA THR A 107 -0.63 -28.45 -20.60
C THR A 107 0.14 -29.76 -20.72
N PHE A 108 1.47 -29.70 -20.58
CA PHE A 108 2.36 -30.86 -20.63
C PHE A 108 2.03 -31.88 -19.54
N LEU A 109 1.85 -31.44 -18.29
CA LEU A 109 1.47 -32.32 -17.17
C LEU A 109 0.11 -32.98 -17.41
N VAL A 110 -0.90 -32.23 -17.86
CA VAL A 110 -2.27 -32.75 -18.04
C VAL A 110 -2.39 -33.71 -19.23
N HIS A 111 -1.66 -33.50 -20.33
CA HIS A 111 -1.87 -34.24 -21.58
C HIS A 111 -0.68 -35.07 -22.09
N CYS A 112 0.57 -34.76 -21.73
CA CYS A 112 1.75 -35.48 -22.23
C CYS A 112 2.31 -36.53 -21.25
N VAL A 113 1.83 -36.61 -20.01
CA VAL A 113 2.33 -37.55 -18.98
C VAL A 113 1.41 -38.77 -18.84
N ASN A 114 1.96 -39.97 -19.01
CA ASN A 114 1.26 -41.23 -18.79
C ASN A 114 1.24 -41.60 -17.29
N TYR A 115 0.32 -41.02 -16.54
CA TYR A 115 0.18 -41.27 -15.10
C TYR A 115 -0.01 -42.75 -14.70
N PRO A 116 -0.86 -43.56 -15.38
CA PRO A 116 -0.97 -44.99 -15.05
C PRO A 116 0.35 -45.77 -15.17
N LYS A 117 1.16 -45.45 -16.20
CA LYS A 117 2.51 -46.04 -16.37
C LYS A 117 3.52 -45.51 -15.35
N LEU A 118 3.41 -44.24 -14.94
CA LEU A 118 4.23 -43.63 -13.90
C LEU A 118 3.96 -44.26 -12.52
N PHE A 119 2.69 -44.45 -12.17
CA PHE A 119 2.26 -45.01 -10.88
C PHE A 119 2.26 -46.55 -10.84
N ARG A 120 2.51 -47.21 -11.98
CA ARG A 120 2.54 -48.69 -12.12
C ARG A 120 1.21 -49.33 -11.69
N GLU A 121 0.11 -48.74 -12.15
CA GLU A 121 -1.27 -49.23 -11.93
C GLU A 121 -1.56 -50.53 -12.72
N ASP A 122 -0.76 -50.81 -13.75
CA ASP A 122 -0.81 -52.01 -14.59
C ASP A 122 -0.31 -53.26 -13.82
N PRO A 123 -1.14 -54.31 -13.63
CA PRO A 123 -0.77 -55.50 -12.87
C PRO A 123 0.31 -56.35 -13.54
N ASP A 124 0.44 -56.29 -14.87
CA ASP A 124 1.42 -57.08 -15.64
C ASP A 124 2.78 -56.37 -15.75
N ALA A 125 2.91 -55.15 -15.21
CA ALA A 125 4.13 -54.37 -15.28
C ALA A 125 5.27 -54.95 -14.42
N ASN A 126 6.35 -55.43 -15.07
CA ASN A 126 7.53 -55.97 -14.40
C ASN A 126 8.24 -54.92 -13.51
N ARG A 127 7.94 -54.96 -12.21
CA ARG A 127 8.39 -54.00 -11.19
C ARG A 127 9.91 -53.91 -11.04
N SER A 128 10.67 -54.93 -11.48
CA SER A 128 12.14 -54.94 -11.45
C SER A 128 12.79 -53.94 -12.42
N VAL A 129 12.09 -53.56 -13.49
CA VAL A 129 12.61 -52.62 -14.50
C VAL A 129 12.47 -51.18 -14.01
N LYS A 130 13.58 -50.44 -13.97
CA LYS A 130 13.59 -49.00 -13.67
C LYS A 130 13.11 -48.25 -14.91
N LEU A 131 11.99 -47.52 -14.81
CA LEU A 131 11.50 -46.65 -15.88
C LEU A 131 12.36 -45.39 -15.97
N SER A 132 12.64 -44.91 -17.18
CA SER A 132 13.13 -43.55 -17.42
C SER A 132 11.97 -42.57 -17.55
N LEU A 133 12.24 -41.26 -17.45
CA LEU A 133 11.24 -40.23 -17.71
C LEU A 133 10.73 -40.28 -19.17
N ASN A 134 11.58 -40.66 -20.12
CA ASN A 134 11.22 -40.79 -21.53
C ASN A 134 10.23 -41.94 -21.78
N ASP A 135 10.19 -42.96 -20.91
CA ASP A 135 9.20 -44.04 -21.00
C ASP A 135 7.80 -43.60 -20.55
N VAL A 136 7.70 -42.52 -19.78
CA VAL A 136 6.47 -42.03 -19.15
C VAL A 136 5.83 -40.88 -19.96
N VAL A 137 6.63 -40.12 -20.71
CA VAL A 137 6.14 -39.02 -21.56
C VAL A 137 5.70 -39.60 -22.92
N TYR A 138 4.50 -39.24 -23.38
CA TYR A 138 4.01 -39.63 -24.70
C TYR A 138 4.86 -39.00 -25.82
N SER A 139 4.89 -39.62 -27.01
CA SER A 139 5.52 -39.00 -28.18
C SER A 139 4.84 -37.65 -28.52
N SER A 140 5.56 -36.76 -29.20
CA SER A 140 5.06 -35.40 -29.48
C SER A 140 3.77 -35.39 -30.31
N ALA A 141 3.62 -36.34 -31.24
CA ALA A 141 2.38 -36.54 -31.99
C ALA A 141 1.25 -37.04 -31.08
N GLU A 142 1.48 -38.11 -30.32
CA GLU A 142 0.48 -38.67 -29.39
C GLU A 142 0.01 -37.67 -28.34
N CYS A 143 0.88 -36.79 -27.84
CA CYS A 143 0.43 -35.74 -26.91
C CYS A 143 -0.48 -34.73 -27.60
N VAL A 144 -0.14 -34.26 -28.82
CA VAL A 144 -0.98 -33.31 -29.57
C VAL A 144 -2.37 -33.89 -29.85
N ASP A 145 -2.46 -35.16 -30.24
CA ASP A 145 -3.72 -35.86 -30.49
C ASP A 145 -4.55 -36.07 -29.20
N ARG A 146 -3.91 -36.12 -28.03
CA ARG A 146 -4.58 -36.22 -26.72
C ARG A 146 -5.08 -34.87 -26.17
N ILE A 147 -4.67 -33.72 -26.74
CA ILE A 147 -5.14 -32.41 -26.29
C ILE A 147 -6.56 -32.17 -26.83
N SER A 148 -7.55 -32.21 -25.94
CA SER A 148 -8.96 -31.99 -26.31
C SER A 148 -9.19 -30.59 -26.91
N TRP A 149 -10.18 -30.47 -27.81
CA TRP A 149 -10.53 -29.17 -28.43
C TRP A 149 -10.86 -28.08 -27.40
N LYS A 150 -11.40 -28.46 -26.24
CA LYS A 150 -11.69 -27.54 -25.12
C LYS A 150 -10.40 -26.97 -24.51
N TRP A 151 -9.36 -27.79 -24.41
CA TRP A 151 -8.05 -27.36 -23.93
C TRP A 151 -7.33 -26.51 -24.99
N TRP A 152 -7.41 -26.88 -26.27
CA TRP A 152 -6.93 -26.02 -27.36
C TRP A 152 -7.58 -24.64 -27.36
N PHE A 153 -8.90 -24.54 -27.13
CA PHE A 153 -9.60 -23.27 -26.97
C PHE A 153 -9.09 -22.44 -25.77
N LEU A 154 -8.84 -23.09 -24.62
CA LEU A 154 -8.25 -22.44 -23.45
C LEU A 154 -6.83 -21.93 -23.74
N VAL A 155 -5.99 -22.73 -24.40
CA VAL A 155 -4.63 -22.33 -24.82
C VAL A 155 -4.68 -21.15 -25.79
N THR A 156 -5.60 -21.15 -26.76
CA THR A 156 -5.79 -20.01 -27.68
C THR A 156 -6.16 -18.72 -26.93
N ILE A 157 -7.04 -18.79 -25.91
CA ILE A 157 -7.37 -17.65 -25.05
C ILE A 157 -6.13 -17.16 -24.28
N CYS A 158 -5.37 -18.07 -23.67
CA CYS A 158 -4.14 -17.73 -22.97
C CYS A 158 -3.09 -17.09 -23.90
N CYS A 159 -2.92 -17.59 -25.12
CA CYS A 159 -2.03 -17.01 -26.14
C CYS A 159 -2.49 -15.61 -26.58
N LEU A 160 -3.79 -15.37 -26.72
CA LEU A 160 -4.33 -14.04 -27.05
C LEU A 160 -4.13 -13.05 -25.90
N ILE A 161 -4.33 -13.47 -24.64
CA ILE A 161 -4.04 -12.67 -23.44
C ILE A 161 -2.54 -12.34 -23.36
N TRP A 162 -1.67 -13.33 -23.63
CA TRP A 162 -0.23 -13.12 -23.65
C TRP A 162 0.20 -12.14 -24.75
N LEU A 163 -0.30 -12.30 -25.98
CA LEU A 163 -0.01 -11.39 -27.09
C LEU A 163 -0.46 -9.95 -26.78
N MET A 164 -1.66 -9.78 -26.22
CA MET A 164 -2.14 -8.48 -25.73
C MET A 164 -1.23 -7.89 -24.65
N ARG A 165 -0.72 -8.71 -23.72
CA ARG A 165 0.25 -8.26 -22.71
C ARG A 165 1.58 -7.84 -23.35
N VAL A 166 2.10 -8.59 -24.32
CA VAL A 166 3.35 -8.26 -25.04
C VAL A 166 3.21 -6.93 -25.79
N VAL A 167 2.11 -6.70 -26.50
CA VAL A 167 1.84 -5.43 -27.19
C VAL A 167 1.79 -4.25 -26.21
N VAL A 168 1.14 -4.42 -25.05
CA VAL A 168 1.14 -3.39 -23.98
C VAL A 168 2.53 -3.20 -23.37
N SER A 169 3.33 -4.26 -23.23
CA SER A 169 4.70 -4.18 -22.72
C SER A 169 5.63 -3.42 -23.68
N ILE A 170 5.48 -3.61 -25.00
CA ILE A 170 6.24 -2.88 -26.02
C ILE A 170 5.85 -1.38 -26.03
N TYR A 171 4.55 -1.08 -25.86
CA TYR A 171 4.07 0.29 -25.72
C TYR A 171 4.66 0.98 -24.47
N ASN A 172 4.68 0.30 -23.32
CA ASN A 172 5.27 0.85 -22.10
C ASN A 172 6.78 1.08 -22.26
N LEU A 173 7.50 0.10 -22.82
CA LEU A 173 8.95 0.13 -23.06
C LEU A 173 9.42 1.40 -23.80
N TYR A 174 8.60 1.91 -24.73
CA TYR A 174 8.86 3.17 -25.43
C TYR A 174 8.89 4.38 -24.47
N TYR A 175 7.92 4.49 -23.56
CA TYR A 175 7.89 5.57 -22.56
C TYR A 175 8.90 5.36 -21.43
N ASP A 176 9.25 4.12 -21.10
CA ASP A 176 10.31 3.82 -20.14
C ASP A 176 11.69 4.21 -20.73
N TYR A 177 11.85 4.10 -22.05
CA TYR A 177 13.03 4.59 -22.77
C TYR A 177 13.08 6.11 -22.90
N ASP A 178 11.96 6.79 -23.17
CA ASP A 178 11.84 8.26 -23.06
C ASP A 178 12.20 8.73 -21.64
N THR A 179 11.71 8.03 -20.61
CA THR A 179 12.07 8.31 -19.21
C THR A 179 13.57 8.13 -18.97
N LYS A 180 14.22 7.10 -19.54
CA LYS A 180 15.69 6.96 -19.52
C LYS A 180 16.41 8.12 -20.21
N LEU A 181 15.91 8.62 -21.34
CA LEU A 181 16.49 9.79 -22.02
C LEU A 181 16.36 11.05 -21.15
N PHE A 182 15.22 11.25 -20.49
CA PHE A 182 15.01 12.35 -19.55
C PHE A 182 16.00 12.32 -18.37
N TYR A 183 16.18 11.17 -17.72
CA TYR A 183 17.16 11.03 -16.62
C TYR A 183 18.60 11.36 -17.07
N ASN A 184 19.04 10.81 -18.20
CA ASN A 184 20.41 11.03 -18.68
C ASN A 184 20.65 12.45 -19.19
N ASN A 185 19.69 13.04 -19.93
CA ASN A 185 19.91 14.29 -20.67
C ASN A 185 19.45 15.54 -19.89
N ALA A 186 18.28 15.49 -19.25
CA ALA A 186 17.71 16.61 -18.52
C ALA A 186 18.20 16.66 -17.07
N LEU A 187 18.00 15.56 -16.32
CA LEU A 187 18.43 15.48 -14.92
C LEU A 187 19.95 15.30 -14.76
N LYS A 188 20.64 14.93 -15.85
CA LYS A 188 22.09 14.70 -15.91
C LYS A 188 22.56 13.61 -14.92
N ILE A 189 21.71 12.61 -14.66
CA ILE A 189 21.95 11.43 -13.80
C ILE A 189 22.14 10.19 -14.68
N LYS A 190 23.26 9.48 -14.54
CA LYS A 190 23.50 8.22 -15.25
C LYS A 190 22.79 7.05 -14.56
N GLU A 191 22.43 6.04 -15.34
CA GLU A 191 21.78 4.82 -14.83
C GLU A 191 22.66 4.02 -13.84
N SER A 192 23.99 4.10 -13.96
CA SER A 192 24.96 3.54 -13.00
C SER A 192 24.85 4.14 -11.61
N ASP A 193 24.48 5.42 -11.54
CA ASP A 193 24.57 6.24 -10.33
C ASP A 193 23.24 6.19 -9.55
N LEU A 194 22.14 5.90 -10.25
CA LEU A 194 20.76 5.88 -9.77
C LEU A 194 20.55 5.01 -8.52
N ALA A 195 21.28 3.89 -8.39
CA ALA A 195 21.23 3.01 -7.22
C ALA A 195 21.72 3.66 -5.92
N TRP A 196 22.48 4.75 -6.02
CA TRP A 196 23.10 5.47 -4.89
C TRP A 196 22.47 6.86 -4.66
N VAL A 197 21.47 7.23 -5.47
CA VAL A 197 20.80 8.53 -5.43
C VAL A 197 19.52 8.47 -4.60
N ASN A 198 19.32 9.44 -3.71
CA ASN A 198 18.08 9.58 -2.94
C ASN A 198 16.99 10.26 -3.78
N TRP A 199 15.73 9.88 -3.56
CA TRP A 199 14.57 10.48 -4.24
C TRP A 199 14.51 12.01 -4.10
N SER A 200 14.89 12.57 -2.95
CA SER A 200 14.96 14.02 -2.74
C SER A 200 15.88 14.71 -3.75
N THR A 201 17.06 14.14 -4.03
CA THR A 201 18.01 14.66 -5.01
C THR A 201 17.44 14.61 -6.43
N ILE A 202 16.62 13.61 -6.76
CA ILE A 202 15.90 13.55 -8.04
C ILE A 202 14.84 14.66 -8.11
N GLN A 203 14.11 14.93 -7.01
CA GLN A 203 13.18 16.05 -6.95
C GLN A 203 13.89 17.40 -7.10
N ASP A 204 15.05 17.59 -6.48
CA ASP A 204 15.87 18.80 -6.65
C ASP A 204 16.30 18.99 -8.11
N ARG A 205 16.84 17.95 -8.77
CA ARG A 205 17.17 18.00 -10.21
C ARG A 205 15.96 18.30 -11.10
N VAL A 206 14.79 17.77 -10.75
CA VAL A 206 13.53 18.04 -11.47
C VAL A 206 13.09 19.50 -11.34
N ARG A 207 13.35 20.14 -10.19
CA ARG A 207 13.13 21.59 -10.01
C ARG A 207 14.15 22.43 -10.78
N GLU A 208 15.43 22.03 -10.79
CA GLU A 208 16.47 22.67 -11.59
C GLU A 208 16.18 22.60 -13.11
N ALA A 209 15.66 21.46 -13.59
CA ALA A 209 15.36 21.24 -15.01
C ALA A 209 14.03 21.88 -15.49
N GLN A 210 13.11 22.25 -14.60
CA GLN A 210 11.84 22.91 -14.95
C GLN A 210 12.03 24.27 -15.66
N PRO A 211 12.89 25.21 -15.20
CA PRO A 211 13.16 26.45 -15.94
C PRO A 211 14.01 26.20 -17.21
N GLU A 212 14.82 25.14 -17.29
CA GLU A 212 15.62 24.79 -18.48
C GLU A 212 14.76 24.18 -19.61
N HIS A 213 13.69 23.46 -19.28
CA HIS A 213 12.89 22.69 -20.25
C HIS A 213 11.39 23.05 -20.32
N HIS A 214 10.88 23.88 -19.41
CA HIS A 214 9.47 24.29 -19.35
C HIS A 214 8.47 23.12 -19.47
N MET A 215 8.67 22.07 -18.67
CA MET A 215 7.83 20.86 -18.69
C MET A 215 6.38 21.20 -18.30
N CYS A 216 6.21 21.99 -17.24
CA CYS A 216 4.91 22.50 -16.82
C CYS A 216 4.68 23.94 -17.34
N VAL A 217 3.59 24.13 -18.09
CA VAL A 217 3.21 25.41 -18.72
C VAL A 217 2.71 26.44 -17.71
N HIS A 218 1.96 25.99 -16.70
CA HIS A 218 1.16 26.84 -15.80
C HIS A 218 1.93 27.35 -14.57
N LYS A 219 3.17 26.91 -14.37
CA LYS A 219 4.03 27.32 -13.25
C LYS A 219 5.49 27.40 -13.72
N GLN A 220 6.15 28.52 -13.46
CA GLN A 220 7.57 28.68 -13.75
C GLN A 220 8.44 27.79 -12.83
N GLU A 221 8.04 27.64 -11.57
CA GLU A 221 8.68 26.77 -10.57
C GLU A 221 7.70 25.67 -10.12
N ILE A 222 8.24 24.48 -9.81
CA ILE A 222 7.47 23.33 -9.31
C ILE A 222 7.87 23.09 -7.85
N ASN A 223 6.89 23.05 -6.94
CA ASN A 223 7.13 22.72 -5.54
C ASN A 223 7.23 21.19 -5.35
N GLU A 224 7.90 20.73 -4.28
CA GLU A 224 7.97 19.30 -3.94
C GLU A 224 6.56 18.70 -3.86
N LEU A 225 5.67 19.36 -3.11
CA LEU A 225 4.26 18.96 -2.95
C LEU A 225 3.50 18.81 -4.27
N ASP A 226 3.83 19.61 -5.29
CA ASP A 226 3.20 19.49 -6.62
C ASP A 226 3.55 18.14 -7.27
N ILE A 227 4.81 17.70 -7.13
CA ILE A 227 5.29 16.40 -7.65
C ILE A 227 4.57 15.26 -6.92
N TYR A 228 4.43 15.35 -5.59
CA TYR A 228 3.67 14.37 -4.80
C TYR A 228 2.19 14.33 -5.19
N HIS A 229 1.54 15.48 -5.39
CA HIS A 229 0.13 15.55 -5.82
C HIS A 229 -0.12 14.85 -7.16
N ARG A 230 0.83 14.92 -8.09
CA ARG A 230 0.74 14.25 -9.41
C ARG A 230 0.98 12.75 -9.33
N ILE A 231 2.01 12.30 -8.61
CA ILE A 231 2.32 10.86 -8.47
C ILE A 231 1.23 10.14 -7.65
N LEU A 232 0.71 10.78 -6.61
CA LEU A 232 -0.15 10.14 -5.61
C LEU A 232 -1.63 10.57 -5.70
N ARG A 233 -2.08 11.20 -6.79
CA ARG A 233 -3.45 11.74 -6.93
C ARG A 233 -4.51 10.72 -6.48
N TYR A 234 -4.49 9.53 -7.08
CA TYR A 234 -5.46 8.46 -6.80
C TYR A 234 -5.17 7.71 -5.50
N ASN A 235 -3.90 7.51 -5.12
CA ASN A 235 -3.52 6.95 -3.82
C ASN A 235 -4.09 7.79 -2.66
N ASN A 236 -4.00 9.11 -2.75
CA ASN A 236 -4.55 10.04 -1.76
C ASN A 236 -6.09 9.94 -1.66
N TYR A 237 -6.81 9.71 -2.76
CA TYR A 237 -8.25 9.42 -2.71
C TYR A 237 -8.54 8.06 -2.07
N MET A 238 -7.81 7.00 -2.42
CA MET A 238 -7.95 5.67 -1.80
C MET A 238 -7.73 5.73 -0.28
N VAL A 239 -6.63 6.36 0.16
CA VAL A 239 -6.29 6.58 1.57
C VAL A 239 -7.38 7.37 2.29
N ALA A 240 -7.96 8.40 1.66
CA ALA A 240 -9.05 9.17 2.24
C ALA A 240 -10.37 8.37 2.32
N MET A 241 -10.73 7.59 1.29
CA MET A 241 -11.93 6.74 1.29
C MET A 241 -11.86 5.63 2.36
N VAL A 242 -10.70 5.00 2.51
CA VAL A 242 -10.45 4.02 3.59
C VAL A 242 -10.52 4.71 4.95
N ASN A 243 -9.89 5.87 5.12
CA ASN A 243 -9.91 6.64 6.38
C ASN A 243 -11.24 7.34 6.67
N LYS A 244 -12.24 7.21 5.79
CA LYS A 244 -13.63 7.64 5.98
C LYS A 244 -14.61 6.46 6.03
N ASN A 245 -14.10 5.22 6.04
CA ASN A 245 -14.88 3.98 6.06
C ASN A 245 -15.94 3.88 4.95
N LEU A 246 -15.70 4.53 3.80
CA LEU A 246 -16.61 4.54 2.63
C LEU A 246 -16.58 3.24 1.84
N LEU A 247 -15.50 2.48 1.97
CA LEU A 247 -15.30 1.19 1.31
C LEU A 247 -15.63 0.07 2.32
N PRO A 248 -16.59 -0.84 2.03
CA PRO A 248 -16.99 -1.91 2.93
C PRO A 248 -15.96 -3.05 2.93
N LEU A 249 -14.79 -2.78 3.54
CA LEU A 249 -13.67 -3.72 3.64
C LEU A 249 -13.78 -4.66 4.85
N GLN A 250 -14.69 -4.39 5.79
CA GLN A 250 -15.03 -5.29 6.89
C GLN A 250 -16.00 -6.36 6.40
N VAL A 251 -15.61 -7.63 6.51
CA VAL A 251 -16.42 -8.79 6.14
C VAL A 251 -16.71 -9.60 7.40
N HIS A 252 -17.99 -9.85 7.67
CA HIS A 252 -18.43 -10.78 8.69
C HIS A 252 -18.55 -12.19 8.10
N VAL A 253 -17.90 -13.19 8.70
CA VAL A 253 -18.10 -14.60 8.36
C VAL A 253 -18.61 -15.36 9.58
N PRO A 254 -19.74 -16.08 9.48
CA PRO A 254 -20.26 -16.91 10.57
C PRO A 254 -19.19 -17.83 11.17
N CYS A 255 -19.22 -17.99 12.50
CA CYS A 255 -18.25 -18.74 13.31
C CYS A 255 -16.79 -18.22 13.33
N ILE A 256 -16.37 -17.36 12.39
CA ILE A 256 -15.03 -16.75 12.36
C ILE A 256 -15.04 -15.33 12.94
N GLY A 257 -16.14 -14.59 12.73
CA GLY A 257 -16.28 -13.19 13.13
C GLY A 257 -15.86 -12.21 12.04
N ASP A 258 -15.49 -10.99 12.45
CA ASP A 258 -15.21 -9.87 11.56
C ASP A 258 -13.72 -9.78 11.21
N PHE A 259 -13.42 -9.60 9.92
CA PHE A 259 -12.07 -9.29 9.46
C PHE A 259 -12.06 -8.23 8.36
N HIS A 260 -10.95 -7.49 8.28
CA HIS A 260 -10.70 -6.54 7.21
C HIS A 260 -10.06 -7.24 6.02
N TYR A 261 -10.77 -7.26 4.89
CA TYR A 261 -10.36 -7.88 3.64
C TYR A 261 -10.04 -6.83 2.57
N LEU A 262 -8.78 -6.82 2.13
CA LEU A 262 -8.33 -6.11 0.93
C LEU A 262 -7.25 -6.95 0.26
N SER A 263 -7.58 -7.62 -0.84
CA SER A 263 -6.64 -8.32 -1.71
C SER A 263 -6.14 -7.37 -2.82
N LYS A 264 -5.07 -7.74 -3.53
CA LYS A 264 -4.65 -7.01 -4.75
C LYS A 264 -5.73 -7.02 -5.81
N GLY A 265 -6.44 -8.15 -5.96
CA GLY A 265 -7.55 -8.28 -6.92
C GLY A 265 -8.73 -7.35 -6.61
N LEU A 266 -9.09 -7.18 -5.33
CA LEU A 266 -10.12 -6.22 -4.93
C LEU A 266 -9.63 -4.78 -5.10
N LYS A 267 -8.39 -4.46 -4.65
CA LYS A 267 -7.82 -3.12 -4.80
C LYS A 267 -7.80 -2.69 -6.28
N TRP A 268 -7.34 -3.56 -7.19
CA TRP A 268 -7.32 -3.27 -8.62
C TRP A 268 -8.73 -2.99 -9.18
N ASN A 269 -9.74 -3.77 -8.77
CA ASN A 269 -11.13 -3.53 -9.19
C ASN A 269 -11.69 -2.20 -8.66
N LEU A 270 -11.37 -1.82 -7.43
CA LEU A 270 -11.74 -0.53 -6.85
C LEU A 270 -11.06 0.62 -7.60
N GLU A 271 -9.76 0.55 -7.86
CA GLU A 271 -9.02 1.57 -8.61
C GLU A 271 -9.48 1.66 -10.07
N PHE A 272 -9.79 0.53 -10.71
CA PHE A 272 -10.37 0.50 -12.04
C PHE A 272 -11.74 1.18 -12.09
N LEU A 273 -12.66 0.84 -11.17
CA LEU A 273 -13.98 1.47 -11.07
C LEU A 273 -13.89 2.99 -10.83
N LEU A 274 -13.05 3.39 -9.87
CA LEU A 274 -13.06 4.74 -9.29
C LEU A 274 -12.13 5.74 -10.01
N PHE A 275 -11.12 5.27 -10.75
CA PHE A 275 -10.10 6.15 -11.36
C PHE A 275 -9.79 5.85 -12.83
N TYR A 276 -9.68 4.57 -13.23
CA TYR A 276 -9.12 4.21 -14.55
C TYR A 276 -10.13 3.79 -15.62
N SER A 277 -11.38 3.46 -15.24
CA SER A 277 -12.43 3.07 -16.19
C SER A 277 -12.84 4.23 -17.11
N PRO A 278 -13.15 3.99 -18.39
CA PRO A 278 -13.70 5.02 -19.29
C PRO A 278 -15.06 5.57 -18.84
N PHE A 279 -15.73 4.90 -17.89
CA PHE A 279 -16.97 5.35 -17.25
C PHE A 279 -16.79 5.88 -15.82
N SER A 280 -15.55 5.92 -15.32
CA SER A 280 -15.23 6.43 -13.97
C SER A 280 -15.62 7.91 -13.79
N PRO A 281 -15.59 8.44 -12.55
CA PRO A 281 -15.79 9.86 -12.27
C PRO A 281 -14.82 10.81 -12.99
N TRP A 282 -13.71 10.32 -13.54
CA TRP A 282 -12.63 11.11 -14.13
C TRP A 282 -12.80 11.26 -15.64
N GLU A 283 -12.41 12.41 -16.15
CA GLU A 283 -12.45 12.79 -17.57
C GLU A 283 -11.08 12.58 -18.21
N ASN A 284 -10.05 13.15 -17.56
CA ASN A 284 -8.63 12.96 -17.85
C ASN A 284 -7.90 12.59 -16.54
N CYS A 285 -6.61 12.22 -16.62
CA CYS A 285 -5.77 11.84 -15.48
C CYS A 285 -5.73 12.85 -14.30
N TRP A 286 -6.11 14.10 -14.53
CA TRP A 286 -6.05 15.21 -13.58
C TRP A 286 -7.40 15.94 -13.35
N GLN A 287 -8.48 15.55 -14.02
CA GLN A 287 -9.76 16.28 -14.00
C GLN A 287 -10.96 15.37 -13.71
N LEU A 288 -11.72 15.73 -12.68
CA LEU A 288 -13.00 15.13 -12.34
C LEU A 288 -14.09 15.69 -13.27
N ARG A 289 -14.94 14.82 -13.83
CA ARG A 289 -16.03 15.23 -14.75
C ARG A 289 -16.91 16.27 -14.07
N GLN A 290 -17.20 17.37 -14.79
CA GLN A 290 -17.95 18.51 -14.25
C GLN A 290 -19.33 18.12 -13.68
N ALA A 291 -19.95 17.05 -14.19
CA ALA A 291 -21.19 16.50 -13.65
C ALA A 291 -21.11 16.12 -12.15
N TYR A 292 -19.95 15.63 -11.66
CA TYR A 292 -19.77 15.28 -10.24
C TYR A 292 -19.64 16.51 -9.32
N LYS A 293 -19.41 17.69 -9.89
CA LYS A 293 -19.38 18.98 -9.17
C LYS A 293 -20.76 19.63 -9.11
N ASP A 294 -21.71 19.17 -9.93
CA ASP A 294 -23.08 19.66 -10.00
C ASP A 294 -23.98 18.99 -8.94
N HIS A 295 -24.63 19.80 -8.10
CA HIS A 295 -25.50 19.31 -7.04
C HIS A 295 -26.77 18.62 -7.55
N THR A 296 -27.31 19.02 -8.70
CA THR A 296 -28.57 18.49 -9.25
C THR A 296 -28.44 17.02 -9.71
N LYS A 297 -27.23 16.62 -10.15
CA LYS A 297 -26.97 15.31 -10.77
C LYS A 297 -26.60 14.21 -9.78
N ARG A 298 -26.45 14.51 -8.48
CA ARG A 298 -26.08 13.59 -7.38
C ARG A 298 -26.76 12.21 -7.49
N MET A 299 -28.09 12.18 -7.55
CA MET A 299 -28.89 10.94 -7.59
C MET A 299 -28.76 10.18 -8.93
N GLN A 300 -28.58 10.90 -10.04
CA GLN A 300 -28.36 10.29 -11.36
C GLN A 300 -26.99 9.61 -11.42
N LEU A 301 -25.95 10.26 -10.89
CA LEU A 301 -24.59 9.73 -10.83
C LEU A 301 -24.48 8.53 -9.89
N ALA A 302 -25.12 8.59 -8.72
CA ALA A 302 -25.17 7.45 -7.79
C ALA A 302 -25.76 6.20 -8.46
N ARG A 303 -26.87 6.34 -9.18
CA ARG A 303 -27.50 5.26 -9.98
C ARG A 303 -26.67 4.80 -11.18
N GLN A 304 -25.78 5.63 -11.71
CA GLN A 304 -24.82 5.25 -12.75
C GLN A 304 -23.67 4.44 -12.16
N LEU A 305 -23.07 4.90 -11.07
CA LEU A 305 -22.00 4.20 -10.35
C LEU A 305 -22.48 2.84 -9.81
N GLU A 306 -23.71 2.78 -9.27
CA GLU A 306 -24.39 1.53 -8.90
C GLU A 306 -24.44 0.51 -10.06
N LYS A 307 -24.83 0.95 -11.26
CA LYS A 307 -24.88 0.06 -12.44
C LYS A 307 -23.49 -0.40 -12.88
N GLN A 308 -22.47 0.46 -12.76
CA GLN A 308 -21.08 0.09 -13.03
C GLN A 308 -20.56 -0.93 -12.02
N ILE A 309 -20.90 -0.77 -10.73
CA ILE A 309 -20.57 -1.72 -9.66
C ILE A 309 -21.18 -3.09 -9.95
N ILE A 310 -22.47 -3.16 -10.27
CA ILE A 310 -23.16 -4.42 -10.61
C ILE A 310 -22.51 -5.08 -11.83
N LEU A 311 -22.24 -4.31 -12.89
CA LEU A 311 -21.61 -4.82 -14.11
C LEU A 311 -20.19 -5.36 -13.85
N LEU A 312 -19.38 -4.63 -13.08
CA LEU A 312 -18.03 -5.06 -12.72
C LEU A 312 -18.04 -6.31 -11.84
N ALA A 313 -18.96 -6.40 -10.88
CA ALA A 313 -19.15 -7.59 -10.06
C ALA A 313 -19.58 -8.80 -10.90
N ALA A 314 -20.51 -8.64 -11.84
CA ALA A 314 -20.94 -9.68 -12.76
C ALA A 314 -19.80 -10.17 -13.68
N ILE A 315 -18.97 -9.26 -14.20
CA ILE A 315 -17.78 -9.61 -14.99
C ILE A 315 -16.75 -10.37 -14.13
N ASN A 316 -16.49 -9.93 -12.90
CA ASN A 316 -15.59 -10.63 -11.98
C ASN A 316 -16.12 -12.04 -11.66
N PHE A 317 -17.43 -12.19 -11.41
CA PHE A 317 -18.05 -13.48 -11.14
C PHE A 317 -17.97 -14.43 -12.35
N LEU A 318 -18.21 -13.93 -13.57
CA LEU A 318 -18.07 -14.72 -14.80
C LEU A 318 -16.64 -15.18 -15.07
N LEU A 319 -15.64 -14.32 -14.78
CA LEU A 319 -14.22 -14.63 -14.95
C LEU A 319 -13.61 -15.39 -13.76
N ALA A 320 -14.29 -15.45 -12.62
CA ALA A 320 -13.81 -16.07 -11.38
C ALA A 320 -13.21 -17.48 -11.57
N PRO A 321 -13.84 -18.46 -12.26
CA PRO A 321 -13.24 -19.80 -12.41
C PRO A 321 -11.92 -19.79 -13.20
N LEU A 322 -11.79 -18.95 -14.23
CA LEU A 322 -10.56 -18.83 -15.02
C LEU A 322 -9.43 -18.18 -14.20
N ILE A 323 -9.77 -17.11 -13.47
CA ILE A 323 -8.81 -16.42 -12.60
C ILE A 323 -8.42 -17.33 -11.41
N GLN A 324 -9.35 -18.12 -10.88
CA GLN A 324 -9.11 -19.06 -9.80
C GLN A 324 -8.16 -20.20 -10.22
N ALA A 325 -8.34 -20.76 -11.42
CA ALA A 325 -7.42 -21.74 -11.99
C ALA A 325 -6.01 -21.15 -12.16
N TRP A 326 -5.89 -19.93 -12.70
CA TRP A 326 -4.62 -19.22 -12.80
C TRP A 326 -3.97 -18.98 -11.43
N GLN A 327 -4.74 -18.53 -10.43
CA GLN A 327 -4.22 -18.29 -9.08
C GLN A 327 -3.73 -19.57 -8.40
N ILE A 328 -4.43 -20.70 -8.57
CA ILE A 328 -4.01 -22.00 -8.01
C ILE A 328 -2.69 -22.45 -8.65
N LEU A 329 -2.57 -22.39 -9.98
CA LEU A 329 -1.36 -22.77 -10.71
C LEU A 329 -0.18 -21.84 -10.35
N TYR A 330 -0.38 -20.53 -10.41
CA TYR A 330 0.66 -19.55 -10.05
C TYR A 330 1.10 -19.71 -8.60
N PHE A 331 0.16 -19.90 -7.66
CA PHE A 331 0.49 -20.17 -6.27
C PHE A 331 1.33 -21.46 -6.14
N PHE A 332 0.88 -22.57 -6.73
CA PHE A 332 1.60 -23.85 -6.67
C PHE A 332 3.04 -23.71 -7.18
N PHE A 333 3.26 -23.15 -8.37
CA PHE A 333 4.60 -23.04 -8.95
C PHE A 333 5.54 -22.10 -8.19
N ASN A 334 5.03 -21.08 -7.49
CA ASN A 334 5.86 -20.16 -6.69
C ASN A 334 6.02 -20.57 -5.21
N TYR A 335 5.13 -21.41 -4.66
CA TYR A 335 5.12 -21.72 -3.22
C TYR A 335 5.33 -23.19 -2.85
N ALA A 336 5.22 -24.15 -3.77
CA ALA A 336 5.43 -25.56 -3.45
C ALA A 336 6.85 -25.87 -2.95
N GLU A 337 7.88 -25.22 -3.51
CA GLU A 337 9.27 -25.33 -3.00
C GLU A 337 9.37 -24.76 -1.59
N LEU A 338 8.86 -23.54 -1.38
CA LEU A 338 8.96 -22.84 -0.10
C LEU A 338 8.26 -23.60 1.03
N ILE A 339 7.08 -24.18 0.75
CA ILE A 339 6.32 -25.05 1.66
C ILE A 339 7.12 -26.30 2.02
N LYS A 340 7.75 -26.96 1.02
CA LYS A 340 8.55 -28.17 1.23
C LYS A 340 9.85 -27.89 2.01
N ARG A 341 10.52 -26.77 1.71
CA ARG A 341 11.85 -26.44 2.22
C ARG A 341 11.83 -25.72 3.57
N SER A 342 10.88 -24.82 3.78
CA SER A 342 10.81 -23.99 4.99
C SER A 342 9.36 -23.65 5.36
N PRO A 343 8.55 -24.63 5.82
CA PRO A 343 7.14 -24.40 6.16
C PRO A 343 6.93 -23.32 7.23
N GLY A 344 7.92 -23.09 8.11
CA GLY A 344 7.92 -21.98 9.07
C GLY A 344 7.86 -20.58 8.43
N SER A 345 8.26 -20.42 7.16
CA SER A 345 8.19 -19.14 6.43
C SER A 345 6.74 -18.64 6.23
N LEU A 346 5.76 -19.56 6.20
CA LEU A 346 4.34 -19.22 6.16
C LEU A 346 3.78 -18.75 7.51
N GLY A 347 4.43 -19.17 8.61
CA GLY A 347 4.16 -18.70 9.98
C GLY A 347 4.78 -17.34 10.32
N LEU A 348 5.61 -16.78 9.42
CA LEU A 348 6.05 -15.39 9.52
C LEU A 348 4.87 -14.43 9.30
N ARG A 349 4.99 -13.21 9.84
CA ARG A 349 3.97 -12.16 9.74
C ARG A 349 4.32 -11.11 8.68
N THR A 350 3.29 -10.56 8.04
CA THR A 350 3.37 -9.49 7.04
C THR A 350 2.28 -8.44 7.28
N TRP A 351 2.56 -7.21 6.88
CA TRP A 351 1.56 -6.14 6.87
C TRP A 351 0.49 -6.44 5.81
N SER A 352 -0.78 -6.41 6.19
CA SER A 352 -1.90 -6.60 5.26
C SER A 352 -1.99 -5.42 4.27
N LEU A 353 -2.57 -5.64 3.09
CA LEU A 353 -2.77 -4.54 2.13
C LEU A 353 -3.74 -3.48 2.70
N TYR A 354 -4.70 -3.91 3.52
CA TYR A 354 -5.53 -3.00 4.33
C TYR A 354 -4.67 -2.13 5.27
N ALA A 355 -3.71 -2.71 5.99
CA ALA A 355 -2.77 -1.96 6.82
C ALA A 355 -1.93 -0.96 6.01
N ARG A 356 -1.55 -1.29 4.78
CA ARG A 356 -0.79 -0.37 3.92
C ARG A 356 -1.60 0.88 3.58
N GLU A 357 -2.90 0.79 3.33
CA GLU A 357 -3.71 1.99 3.05
C GLU A 357 -4.17 2.74 4.32
N THR A 358 -4.48 2.03 5.42
CA THR A 358 -4.86 2.69 6.69
C THR A 358 -3.70 3.42 7.35
N LEU A 359 -2.50 2.84 7.34
CA LEU A 359 -1.32 3.38 8.03
C LEU A 359 -0.52 4.39 7.19
N ARG A 360 -0.84 4.57 5.90
CA ARG A 360 -0.17 5.51 4.97
C ARG A 360 -0.56 6.96 5.24
N HIS A 361 0.43 7.87 5.27
CA HIS A 361 0.17 9.31 5.32
C HIS A 361 -0.33 9.85 3.97
N PHE A 362 -1.06 10.97 3.97
CA PHE A 362 -1.29 11.73 2.75
C PHE A 362 0.04 12.23 2.19
N ASN A 363 0.22 12.15 0.86
CA ASN A 363 1.46 12.48 0.15
C ASN A 363 2.69 11.65 0.57
N GLU A 364 2.51 10.39 0.99
CA GLU A 364 3.61 9.45 1.23
C GLU A 364 3.81 8.48 0.06
N LEU A 365 5.04 8.41 -0.45
CA LEU A 365 5.43 7.54 -1.55
C LEU A 365 5.59 6.08 -1.10
N GLU A 366 5.50 5.17 -2.05
CA GLU A 366 5.44 3.73 -1.75
C GLU A 366 6.72 3.17 -1.10
N HIS A 367 7.89 3.77 -1.38
CA HIS A 367 9.14 3.38 -0.72
C HIS A 367 9.19 3.90 0.73
N GLU A 368 8.81 5.16 0.96
CA GLU A 368 8.76 5.78 2.30
C GLU A 368 7.86 5.00 3.27
N LEU A 369 6.67 4.59 2.80
CA LEU A 369 5.75 3.73 3.53
C LEU A 369 6.38 2.36 3.82
N ARG A 370 7.04 1.75 2.82
CA ARG A 370 7.73 0.46 2.97
C ARG A 370 8.84 0.54 4.01
N ASP A 371 9.68 1.57 3.99
CA ASP A 371 10.82 1.72 4.91
C ASP A 371 10.35 2.01 6.35
N ARG A 372 9.18 2.64 6.49
CA ARG A 372 8.51 2.86 7.78
C ARG A 372 7.91 1.55 8.33
N LEU A 373 7.20 0.79 7.50
CA LEU A 373 6.63 -0.52 7.87
C LEU A 373 7.69 -1.62 8.07
N ASN A 374 8.82 -1.55 7.35
CA ASN A 374 9.96 -2.45 7.52
C ASN A 374 10.62 -2.25 8.90
N ARG A 375 10.84 -0.99 9.31
CA ARG A 375 11.33 -0.68 10.67
C ARG A 375 10.33 -1.14 11.75
N ALA A 376 9.03 -0.99 11.50
CA ALA A 376 7.98 -1.48 12.39
C ALA A 376 7.87 -3.02 12.49
N HIS A 377 8.39 -3.78 11.51
CA HIS A 377 8.19 -5.24 11.42
C HIS A 377 8.76 -6.01 12.62
N LYS A 378 10.00 -5.68 13.04
CA LYS A 378 10.68 -6.34 14.16
C LYS A 378 9.98 -6.11 15.53
N PRO A 379 9.63 -4.88 15.95
CA PRO A 379 8.84 -4.68 17.16
C PRO A 379 7.42 -5.23 17.05
N ALA A 380 6.76 -5.17 15.88
CA ALA A 380 5.42 -5.75 15.69
C ALA A 380 5.42 -7.28 15.84
N THR A 381 6.47 -7.95 15.36
CA THR A 381 6.66 -9.40 15.53
C THR A 381 6.87 -9.75 17.00
N LYS A 382 7.74 -9.01 17.72
CA LYS A 382 7.94 -9.20 19.17
C LYS A 382 6.67 -8.96 19.97
N TYR A 383 5.92 -7.89 19.65
CA TYR A 383 4.66 -7.57 20.31
C TYR A 383 3.68 -8.75 20.21
N LEU A 384 3.38 -9.24 19.01
CA LEU A 384 2.44 -10.37 18.86
C LEU A 384 3.00 -11.71 19.36
N ALA A 385 4.32 -11.90 19.39
CA ALA A 385 4.94 -13.08 20.02
C ALA A 385 4.75 -13.12 21.55
N SER A 386 4.56 -11.96 22.21
CA SER A 386 4.30 -11.90 23.66
C SER A 386 2.91 -12.40 24.08
N PHE A 387 1.97 -12.56 23.13
CA PHE A 387 0.62 -13.09 23.37
C PHE A 387 0.54 -14.61 23.15
N SER A 388 1.60 -15.35 23.47
CA SER A 388 1.58 -16.81 23.42
C SER A 388 0.51 -17.38 24.37
N SER A 389 -0.14 -18.45 23.93
CA SER A 389 -1.21 -19.11 24.67
C SER A 389 -0.64 -20.33 25.40
N PRO A 390 -0.60 -20.37 26.75
CA PRO A 390 0.06 -21.46 27.48
C PRO A 390 -0.50 -22.85 27.15
N ILE A 391 -1.82 -22.95 26.93
CA ILE A 391 -2.45 -24.21 26.52
C ILE A 391 -2.02 -24.64 25.12
N THR A 392 -1.82 -23.70 24.19
CA THR A 392 -1.29 -23.98 22.85
C THR A 392 0.17 -24.43 22.91
N THR A 393 1.00 -23.80 23.75
CA THR A 393 2.37 -24.27 24.05
C THR A 393 2.37 -25.70 24.60
N VAL A 394 1.47 -26.03 25.54
CA VAL A 394 1.37 -27.39 26.12
C VAL A 394 0.99 -28.43 25.05
N PHE A 395 -0.01 -28.16 24.22
CA PHE A 395 -0.36 -29.05 23.10
C PHE A 395 0.80 -29.19 22.10
N ALA A 396 1.42 -28.06 21.69
CA ALA A 396 2.54 -28.06 20.77
C ALA A 396 3.73 -28.89 21.28
N LYS A 397 4.11 -28.75 22.57
CA LYS A 397 5.18 -29.55 23.19
C LYS A 397 4.88 -31.06 23.19
N ASN A 398 3.64 -31.46 23.48
CA ASN A 398 3.24 -32.86 23.45
C ASN A 398 3.23 -33.44 22.02
N ILE A 399 2.76 -32.68 21.03
CA ILE A 399 2.82 -33.07 19.61
C ILE A 399 4.28 -33.18 19.15
N VAL A 400 5.14 -32.22 19.49
CA VAL A 400 6.58 -32.26 19.21
C VAL A 400 7.24 -33.50 19.79
N PHE A 401 6.90 -33.89 21.03
CA PHE A 401 7.41 -35.11 21.65
C PHE A 401 6.96 -36.36 20.88
N LEU A 402 5.64 -36.57 20.72
CA LEU A 402 5.08 -37.75 20.06
C LEU A 402 5.60 -37.91 18.61
N SER A 403 5.56 -36.84 17.82
CA SER A 403 6.03 -36.88 16.43
C SER A 403 7.55 -37.07 16.34
N ALA A 404 8.35 -36.47 17.24
CA ALA A 404 9.80 -36.67 17.24
C ALA A 404 10.21 -38.07 17.68
N SER A 405 9.51 -38.69 18.64
CA SER A 405 9.78 -40.07 19.07
C SER A 405 9.55 -41.08 17.94
N VAL A 406 8.39 -41.02 17.26
CA VAL A 406 8.08 -41.94 16.15
C VAL A 406 9.01 -41.69 14.95
N LEU A 407 9.22 -40.42 14.59
CA LEU A 407 10.14 -40.05 13.50
C LEU A 407 11.58 -40.48 13.80
N GLY A 408 12.04 -40.34 15.05
CA GLY A 408 13.37 -40.74 15.47
C GLY A 408 13.60 -42.25 15.36
N VAL A 409 12.62 -43.06 15.78
CA VAL A 409 12.68 -44.52 15.62
C VAL A 409 12.73 -44.91 14.14
N LEU A 410 11.87 -44.33 13.30
CA LEU A 410 11.87 -44.60 11.86
C LEU A 410 13.19 -44.21 11.20
N VAL A 411 13.74 -43.03 11.52
CA VAL A 411 15.04 -42.59 10.98
C VAL A 411 16.19 -43.48 11.45
N VAL A 412 16.21 -43.93 12.71
CA VAL A 412 17.23 -44.89 13.18
C VAL A 412 17.11 -46.23 12.46
N LEU A 413 15.90 -46.73 12.22
CA LEU A 413 15.70 -47.96 11.44
C LEU A 413 16.16 -47.79 9.99
N SER A 414 15.82 -46.67 9.32
CA SER A 414 16.28 -46.36 7.96
C SER A 414 17.77 -46.06 7.82
N VAL A 415 18.50 -45.85 8.93
CA VAL A 415 19.97 -45.71 8.97
C VAL A 415 20.65 -47.04 9.33
N TYR A 416 19.93 -47.94 10.01
CA TYR A 416 20.39 -49.32 10.24
C TYR A 416 20.23 -50.19 8.99
N ASP A 417 19.12 -50.01 8.25
CA ASP A 417 18.79 -50.75 7.04
C ASP A 417 18.02 -49.84 6.06
N GLU A 418 18.53 -49.67 4.84
CA GLU A 418 17.89 -48.84 3.80
C GLU A 418 16.59 -49.46 3.27
N ASP A 419 16.41 -50.79 3.34
CA ASP A 419 15.21 -51.47 2.83
C ASP A 419 13.95 -51.02 3.59
N VAL A 420 14.09 -50.50 4.83
CA VAL A 420 13.01 -49.88 5.61
C VAL A 420 12.35 -48.70 4.86
N LEU A 421 13.07 -47.99 4.00
CA LEU A 421 12.52 -46.91 3.18
C LEU A 421 11.67 -47.41 2.00
N THR A 422 11.80 -48.68 1.62
CA THR A 422 11.02 -49.31 0.54
C THR A 422 9.67 -49.84 1.01
N VAL A 423 9.51 -50.01 2.33
CA VAL A 423 8.26 -50.48 2.96
C VAL A 423 7.12 -49.49 2.73
N GLU A 424 5.94 -50.03 2.46
CA GLU A 424 4.74 -49.24 2.14
C GLU A 424 4.45 -48.17 3.22
N HIS A 425 4.11 -46.98 2.75
CA HIS A 425 3.87 -45.76 3.53
C HIS A 425 5.02 -45.23 4.42
N VAL A 426 6.14 -45.94 4.66
CA VAL A 426 7.19 -45.45 5.60
C VAL A 426 7.72 -44.07 5.21
N LEU A 427 8.06 -43.86 3.94
CA LEU A 427 8.50 -42.55 3.44
C LEU A 427 7.41 -41.46 3.57
N THR A 428 6.14 -41.81 3.41
CA THR A 428 5.02 -40.86 3.62
C THR A 428 4.80 -40.55 5.10
N ILE A 429 5.00 -41.51 6.00
CA ILE A 429 4.90 -41.32 7.45
C ILE A 429 6.06 -40.44 7.94
N ILE A 430 7.30 -40.71 7.48
CA ILE A 430 8.48 -39.87 7.77
C ILE A 430 8.25 -38.42 7.33
N THR A 431 7.75 -38.19 6.11
CA THR A 431 7.50 -36.83 5.61
C THR A 431 6.33 -36.12 6.31
N ILE A 432 5.20 -36.82 6.56
CA ILE A 432 4.07 -36.26 7.32
C ILE A 432 4.48 -35.92 8.76
N LEU A 433 5.17 -36.82 9.47
CA LEU A 433 5.68 -36.55 10.82
C LEU A 433 6.70 -35.41 10.84
N GLY A 434 7.56 -35.31 9.82
CA GLY A 434 8.47 -34.17 9.65
C GLY A 434 7.72 -32.84 9.51
N CYS A 435 6.66 -32.79 8.69
CA CYS A 435 5.82 -31.61 8.53
C CYS A 435 5.06 -31.26 9.82
N VAL A 436 4.46 -32.24 10.51
CA VAL A 436 3.76 -32.03 11.79
C VAL A 436 4.72 -31.54 12.87
N LEU A 437 5.91 -32.13 12.96
CA LEU A 437 6.97 -31.73 13.89
C LEU A 437 7.46 -30.30 13.61
N ALA A 438 7.62 -29.91 12.34
CA ALA A 438 8.00 -28.55 11.96
C ALA A 438 6.89 -27.53 12.30
N ALA A 439 5.63 -27.85 12.00
CA ALA A 439 4.49 -27.01 12.33
C ALA A 439 4.29 -26.84 13.85
N ALA A 440 4.38 -27.93 14.62
CA ALA A 440 4.26 -27.89 16.07
C ALA A 440 5.43 -27.14 16.73
N ARG A 441 6.65 -27.25 16.19
CA ARG A 441 7.79 -26.40 16.62
C ARG A 441 7.57 -24.92 16.33
N ALA A 442 6.93 -24.56 15.21
CA ALA A 442 6.60 -23.17 14.88
C ALA A 442 5.51 -22.55 15.78
N LEU A 443 4.74 -23.37 16.52
CA LEU A 443 3.79 -22.90 17.54
C LEU A 443 4.45 -22.64 18.91
N ILE A 444 5.69 -23.08 19.12
CA ILE A 444 6.45 -22.84 20.37
C ILE A 444 7.25 -21.54 20.21
N GLY A 445 7.03 -20.58 21.11
CA GLY A 445 7.65 -19.25 21.02
C GLY A 445 9.18 -19.29 21.13
N GLU A 446 9.86 -18.50 20.29
CA GLU A 446 11.34 -18.46 20.25
C GLU A 446 11.97 -18.02 21.58
N GLU A 447 11.37 -17.06 22.28
CA GLU A 447 11.83 -16.63 23.62
C GLU A 447 11.61 -17.70 24.71
N GLU A 448 10.67 -18.63 24.51
CA GLU A 448 10.49 -19.80 25.38
C GLU A 448 11.54 -20.88 25.08
N ARG A 449 11.89 -21.06 23.79
CA ARG A 449 12.98 -21.95 23.33
C ARG A 449 14.37 -21.48 23.81
N LEU A 450 14.52 -20.20 24.13
CA LEU A 450 15.74 -19.58 24.68
C LEU A 450 15.77 -19.55 26.22
N GLY A 451 14.76 -20.07 26.91
CA GLY A 451 14.87 -20.46 28.32
C GLY A 451 14.99 -19.32 29.35
N GLY A 452 14.22 -18.23 29.23
CA GLY A 452 14.20 -17.21 30.28
C GLY A 452 13.37 -15.94 30.05
N GLY A 453 12.68 -15.79 28.92
CA GLY A 453 11.86 -14.60 28.66
C GLY A 453 10.62 -14.54 29.57
N CYS A 454 10.52 -13.51 30.42
CA CYS A 454 9.28 -13.22 31.15
C CYS A 454 8.19 -12.73 30.17
N THR A 455 7.31 -13.65 29.76
CA THR A 455 6.15 -13.41 28.89
C THR A 455 5.00 -12.77 29.68
N GLY A 456 5.15 -11.49 30.00
CA GLY A 456 4.19 -10.73 30.80
C GLY A 456 3.46 -9.61 30.04
N PRO A 457 2.17 -9.35 30.34
CA PRO A 457 1.37 -8.29 29.69
C PRO A 457 2.04 -6.91 29.71
N ALA A 458 2.75 -6.56 30.78
CA ALA A 458 3.45 -5.28 30.91
C ALA A 458 4.50 -5.03 29.81
N ARG A 459 5.20 -6.08 29.34
CA ARG A 459 6.20 -5.98 28.26
C ARG A 459 5.53 -5.80 26.89
N GLY A 460 4.27 -6.19 26.76
CA GLY A 460 3.45 -5.90 25.59
C GLY A 460 3.30 -4.40 25.35
N GLU A 461 3.13 -3.59 26.40
CA GLU A 461 2.93 -2.14 26.24
C GLU A 461 4.20 -1.42 25.78
N GLU A 462 5.37 -1.79 26.31
CA GLU A 462 6.67 -1.26 25.86
C GLU A 462 6.93 -1.58 24.38
N LEU A 463 6.70 -2.84 23.98
CA LEU A 463 6.83 -3.28 22.58
C LEU A 463 5.81 -2.57 21.68
N PHE A 464 4.61 -2.24 22.18
CA PHE A 464 3.60 -1.51 21.41
C PHE A 464 3.95 -0.03 21.22
N ILE A 465 4.63 0.60 22.20
CA ILE A 465 5.22 1.93 22.01
C ILE A 465 6.29 1.88 20.91
N GLN A 466 7.14 0.84 20.89
CA GLN A 466 8.13 0.62 19.82
C GLN A 466 7.47 0.43 18.43
N VAL A 467 6.28 -0.18 18.35
CA VAL A 467 5.47 -0.22 17.12
C VAL A 467 4.94 1.17 16.76
N LEU A 468 4.32 1.88 17.71
CA LEU A 468 3.72 3.20 17.49
C LEU A 468 4.74 4.22 16.97
N GLY A 469 5.96 4.24 17.51
CA GLY A 469 7.05 5.13 17.08
C GLY A 469 7.52 4.94 15.63
N HIS A 470 7.08 3.89 14.94
CA HIS A 470 7.28 3.70 13.50
C HIS A 470 5.97 3.76 12.71
N VAL A 471 4.89 3.18 13.25
CA VAL A 471 3.59 3.09 12.55
C VAL A 471 2.83 4.42 12.54
N HIS A 472 3.05 5.29 13.52
CA HIS A 472 2.42 6.60 13.75
C HIS A 472 0.89 6.57 14.01
N TYR A 473 0.15 5.67 13.37
CA TYR A 473 -1.31 5.55 13.45
C TYR A 473 -1.74 4.31 14.24
N LEU A 474 -2.37 4.52 15.40
CA LEU A 474 -3.09 3.49 16.15
C LEU A 474 -4.38 4.08 16.75
N PRO A 475 -5.50 3.34 16.83
CA PRO A 475 -6.73 3.81 17.47
C PRO A 475 -6.53 4.27 18.92
N ALA A 476 -7.07 5.45 19.25
CA ALA A 476 -6.97 6.06 20.59
C ALA A 476 -7.41 5.11 21.72
N ALA A 477 -8.42 4.27 21.45
CA ALA A 477 -8.97 3.29 22.39
C ALA A 477 -8.02 2.15 22.78
N TRP A 478 -6.85 2.01 22.13
CA TRP A 478 -5.83 1.00 22.46
C TRP A 478 -4.79 1.51 23.49
N ARG A 479 -4.74 2.81 23.75
CA ARG A 479 -3.88 3.43 24.78
C ARG A 479 -4.22 2.85 26.16
N GLY A 480 -3.20 2.43 26.92
CA GLY A 480 -3.36 1.80 28.24
C GLY A 480 -4.05 0.43 28.24
N ARG A 481 -4.32 -0.14 27.06
CA ARG A 481 -4.90 -1.48 26.86
C ARG A 481 -4.06 -2.33 25.90
N ALA A 482 -2.83 -1.92 25.63
CA ALA A 482 -1.92 -2.59 24.69
C ALA A 482 -1.55 -4.01 25.13
N HIS A 483 -1.66 -4.27 26.44
CA HIS A 483 -1.50 -5.59 27.06
C HIS A 483 -2.71 -6.54 26.89
N THR A 484 -3.83 -6.10 26.31
CA THR A 484 -5.05 -6.91 26.19
C THR A 484 -5.07 -7.78 24.94
N LYS A 485 -5.66 -8.97 25.04
CA LYS A 485 -5.84 -9.89 23.89
C LYS A 485 -6.68 -9.26 22.77
N ASP A 486 -7.63 -8.40 23.13
CA ASP A 486 -8.50 -7.69 22.18
C ASP A 486 -7.68 -6.77 21.28
N VAL A 487 -6.76 -5.97 21.83
CA VAL A 487 -5.88 -5.09 21.05
C VAL A 487 -4.92 -5.92 20.19
N ALA A 488 -4.38 -7.03 20.72
CA ALA A 488 -3.55 -7.95 19.93
C ALA A 488 -4.33 -8.60 18.76
N ALA A 489 -5.60 -8.96 18.95
CA ALA A 489 -6.45 -9.53 17.92
C ALA A 489 -6.76 -8.54 16.79
N HIS A 490 -7.10 -7.29 17.12
CA HIS A 490 -7.30 -6.24 16.10
C HIS A 490 -5.98 -5.90 15.40
N PHE A 491 -4.86 -5.78 16.13
CA PHE A 491 -3.55 -5.54 15.54
C PHE A 491 -3.08 -6.69 14.62
N GLN A 492 -3.48 -7.94 14.91
CA GLN A 492 -3.25 -9.08 14.01
C GLN A 492 -3.97 -8.95 12.65
N GLN A 493 -5.06 -8.17 12.53
CA GLN A 493 -5.68 -7.88 11.23
C GLN A 493 -4.83 -6.91 10.38
N LEU A 494 -4.02 -6.08 11.04
CA LEU A 494 -3.03 -5.22 10.40
C LEU A 494 -1.73 -5.99 10.10
N PHE A 495 -1.30 -6.85 11.03
CA PHE A 495 -0.05 -7.62 10.97
C PHE A 495 -0.30 -9.13 11.04
N GLN A 496 -0.90 -9.64 9.96
CA GLN A 496 -1.37 -11.00 9.79
C GLN A 496 -0.26 -11.99 9.44
N PHE A 497 -0.55 -13.30 9.47
CA PHE A 497 0.37 -14.33 8.99
C PHE A 497 0.49 -14.32 7.46
N ARG A 498 1.67 -14.68 6.93
CA ARG A 498 1.90 -14.83 5.48
C ARG A 498 0.95 -15.85 4.86
N ALA A 499 0.65 -16.94 5.58
CA ALA A 499 -0.38 -17.92 5.20
C ALA A 499 -1.77 -17.29 4.99
N VAL A 500 -2.20 -16.39 5.89
CA VAL A 500 -3.53 -15.73 5.80
C VAL A 500 -3.55 -14.72 4.66
N TYR A 501 -2.46 -13.96 4.47
CA TYR A 501 -2.33 -13.06 3.30
C TYR A 501 -2.42 -13.84 1.98
N ILE A 502 -1.72 -14.96 1.87
CA ILE A 502 -1.77 -15.86 0.72
C ILE A 502 -3.18 -16.42 0.50
N LEU A 503 -3.86 -16.87 1.56
CA LEU A 503 -5.23 -17.38 1.48
C LEU A 503 -6.22 -16.32 0.98
N PHE A 504 -6.08 -15.05 1.40
CA PHE A 504 -6.92 -13.96 0.90
C PHE A 504 -6.66 -13.59 -0.56
N GLU A 505 -5.42 -13.67 -1.06
CA GLU A 505 -5.13 -13.50 -2.49
C GLU A 505 -5.64 -14.70 -3.31
N LEU A 506 -5.53 -15.93 -2.78
CA LEU A 506 -6.01 -17.15 -3.43
C LEU A 506 -7.55 -17.21 -3.51
N LEU A 507 -8.27 -16.79 -2.46
CA LEU A 507 -9.73 -16.68 -2.46
C LEU A 507 -10.24 -15.40 -3.15
N SER A 508 -9.35 -14.52 -3.59
CA SER A 508 -9.74 -13.22 -4.16
C SER A 508 -10.70 -13.28 -5.36
N PRO A 509 -10.62 -14.26 -6.29
CA PRO A 509 -11.58 -14.35 -7.40
C PRO A 509 -13.02 -14.59 -6.94
N LEU A 510 -13.19 -15.29 -5.81
CA LEU A 510 -14.50 -15.62 -5.23
C LEU A 510 -15.04 -14.48 -4.35
N LEU A 511 -14.17 -13.86 -3.55
CA LEU A 511 -14.56 -12.81 -2.59
C LEU A 511 -14.74 -11.43 -3.24
N CYS A 512 -13.98 -11.10 -4.30
CA CYS A 512 -14.06 -9.81 -4.99
C CYS A 512 -15.49 -9.43 -5.45
N PRO A 513 -16.23 -10.26 -6.20
CA PRO A 513 -17.59 -9.89 -6.64
C PRO A 513 -18.56 -9.67 -5.48
N LEU A 514 -18.41 -10.38 -4.36
CA LEU A 514 -19.27 -10.23 -3.17
C LEU A 514 -19.04 -8.86 -2.49
N VAL A 515 -17.77 -8.45 -2.34
CA VAL A 515 -17.42 -7.14 -1.75
C VAL A 515 -17.73 -5.98 -2.71
N LEU A 516 -17.65 -6.19 -4.02
CA LEU A 516 -18.16 -5.21 -4.99
C LEU A 516 -19.68 -5.06 -4.89
N LEU A 517 -20.44 -6.14 -4.68
CA LEU A 517 -21.90 -6.03 -4.49
C LEU A 517 -22.30 -5.28 -3.21
N SER A 518 -21.53 -5.38 -2.12
CA SER A 518 -21.79 -4.59 -0.90
C SER A 518 -21.47 -3.10 -1.11
N LEU A 519 -20.44 -2.76 -1.89
CA LEU A 519 -20.08 -1.38 -2.28
C LEU A 519 -21.25 -0.63 -2.96
N ARG A 520 -22.18 -1.34 -3.62
CA ARG A 520 -23.39 -0.73 -4.23
C ARG A 520 -24.15 0.16 -3.25
N SER A 521 -24.26 -0.24 -1.99
CA SER A 521 -24.96 0.52 -0.94
C SER A 521 -24.33 1.90 -0.66
N ARG A 522 -23.02 2.05 -0.91
CA ARG A 522 -22.22 3.26 -0.67
C ARG A 522 -22.06 4.15 -1.91
N ALA A 523 -22.72 3.82 -3.02
CA ALA A 523 -22.58 4.57 -4.28
C ALA A 523 -22.96 6.05 -4.16
N LEU A 524 -23.94 6.40 -3.32
CA LEU A 524 -24.30 7.80 -3.04
C LEU A 524 -23.19 8.50 -2.25
N ASP A 525 -22.75 7.90 -1.14
CA ASP A 525 -21.69 8.42 -0.26
C ASP A 525 -20.38 8.68 -1.02
N ILE A 526 -20.06 7.84 -2.00
CA ILE A 526 -18.87 7.99 -2.87
C ILE A 526 -19.01 9.20 -3.83
N VAL A 527 -20.19 9.41 -4.43
CA VAL A 527 -20.45 10.60 -5.27
C VAL A 527 -20.37 11.87 -4.44
N ASP A 528 -20.93 11.86 -3.23
CA ASP A 528 -20.84 12.96 -2.28
C ASP A 528 -19.40 13.22 -1.82
N PHE A 529 -18.63 12.16 -1.58
CA PHE A 529 -17.23 12.27 -1.21
C PHE A 529 -16.40 12.96 -2.31
N TYR A 530 -16.55 12.57 -3.59
CA TYR A 530 -15.88 13.26 -4.69
C TYR A 530 -16.27 14.75 -4.74
N ARG A 531 -17.57 15.06 -4.63
CA ARG A 531 -18.06 16.45 -4.63
C ARG A 531 -17.52 17.30 -3.48
N ASN A 532 -17.48 16.74 -2.26
CA ASN A 532 -17.15 17.48 -1.04
C ASN A 532 -15.63 17.57 -0.75
N PHE A 533 -14.85 16.59 -1.23
CA PHE A 533 -13.42 16.43 -0.94
C PHE A 533 -12.52 16.46 -2.17
N THR A 534 -13.00 16.99 -3.30
CA THR A 534 -12.14 17.40 -4.44
C THR A 534 -11.90 18.90 -4.39
N VAL A 535 -10.68 19.35 -4.69
CA VAL A 535 -10.32 20.77 -4.85
C VAL A 535 -9.42 20.91 -6.08
N CYS A 536 -9.72 21.89 -6.95
CA CYS A 536 -8.88 22.21 -8.09
C CYS A 536 -7.70 23.09 -7.64
N VAL A 537 -6.47 22.66 -7.94
CA VAL A 537 -5.23 23.42 -7.68
C VAL A 537 -4.67 23.92 -9.01
N LEU A 538 -4.33 25.22 -9.05
CA LEU A 538 -3.78 25.88 -10.23
C LEU A 538 -2.54 25.15 -10.77
N GLY A 539 -2.57 24.82 -12.06
CA GLY A 539 -1.53 24.06 -12.76
C GLY A 539 -1.54 22.54 -12.51
N ILE A 540 -2.28 22.02 -11.51
CA ILE A 540 -2.31 20.59 -11.16
C ILE A 540 -3.66 19.95 -11.50
N GLY A 541 -4.78 20.68 -11.40
CA GLY A 541 -6.14 20.13 -11.56
C GLY A 541 -6.72 19.61 -10.25
N ASP A 542 -7.66 18.66 -10.34
CA ASP A 542 -8.49 18.19 -9.22
C ASP A 542 -7.74 17.21 -8.29
N VAL A 543 -7.43 17.64 -7.07
CA VAL A 543 -6.74 16.83 -6.04
C VAL A 543 -7.63 16.57 -4.82
N CYS A 544 -7.32 15.51 -4.08
CA CYS A 544 -8.01 15.19 -2.83
C CYS A 544 -7.76 16.29 -1.79
N SER A 545 -8.83 16.84 -1.21
CA SER A 545 -8.80 17.97 -0.28
C SER A 545 -7.98 17.68 0.98
N PHE A 546 -8.02 16.44 1.48
CA PHE A 546 -7.16 16.00 2.60
C PHE A 546 -5.66 16.05 2.27
N ALA A 547 -5.28 15.83 1.01
CA ALA A 547 -3.89 15.87 0.55
C ALA A 547 -3.34 17.28 0.36
N GLN A 548 -4.17 18.33 0.50
CA GLN A 548 -3.69 19.71 0.66
C GLN A 548 -3.13 19.97 2.07
N LEU A 549 -3.37 19.06 3.03
CA LEU A 549 -2.90 19.14 4.42
C LEU A 549 -3.46 20.36 5.18
N ASP A 550 -4.61 20.88 4.77
CA ASP A 550 -5.31 22.00 5.42
C ASP A 550 -5.91 21.58 6.77
N ILE A 551 -5.28 22.04 7.85
CA ILE A 551 -5.68 21.79 9.23
C ILE A 551 -6.95 22.56 9.62
N ARG A 552 -7.28 23.67 8.96
CA ARG A 552 -8.53 24.39 9.21
C ARG A 552 -9.73 23.61 8.69
N ARG A 553 -9.71 23.14 7.44
CA ARG A 553 -10.86 22.41 6.83
C ARG A 553 -10.91 20.93 7.20
N HIS A 554 -9.77 20.29 7.45
CA HIS A 554 -9.67 18.84 7.63
C HIS A 554 -8.93 18.40 8.90
N GLY A 555 -8.49 19.31 9.75
CA GLY A 555 -7.90 18.93 11.03
C GLY A 555 -8.93 18.45 12.07
N HIS A 556 -8.45 17.64 13.01
CA HIS A 556 -9.25 17.01 14.06
C HIS A 556 -9.08 17.78 15.39
N PRO A 557 -10.17 18.16 16.10
CA PRO A 557 -10.09 19.02 17.28
C PRO A 557 -9.14 18.46 18.36
N ASP A 558 -9.25 17.17 18.67
CA ASP A 558 -8.41 16.47 19.66
C ASP A 558 -6.90 16.54 19.40
N TRP A 559 -6.47 16.84 18.16
CA TRP A 559 -5.06 16.93 17.77
C TRP A 559 -4.53 18.37 17.76
N GLN A 560 -5.39 19.36 17.97
CA GLN A 560 -5.04 20.78 17.93
C GLN A 560 -4.93 21.36 19.34
N SER A 561 -4.10 22.39 19.52
CA SER A 561 -3.91 23.01 20.84
C SER A 561 -5.07 23.96 21.19
N PRO A 562 -5.77 23.75 22.32
CA PRO A 562 -6.88 24.63 22.71
C PRO A 562 -6.35 26.03 23.06
N GLY A 563 -6.82 27.05 22.32
CA GLY A 563 -6.64 28.46 22.68
C GLY A 563 -5.65 29.30 21.87
N LYS A 564 -5.16 28.84 20.69
CA LYS A 564 -4.31 29.68 19.80
C LYS A 564 -4.78 29.86 18.35
N PHE A 565 -5.87 29.20 17.94
CA PHE A 565 -6.68 29.71 16.82
C PHE A 565 -7.67 30.73 17.39
N GLY A 566 -7.67 31.94 16.82
CA GLY A 566 -8.31 33.11 17.41
C GLY A 566 -9.84 33.09 17.29
N ASP A 567 -10.48 33.44 18.41
CA ASP A 567 -11.91 33.69 18.58
C ASP A 567 -12.88 32.51 18.36
N LYS A 568 -14.11 32.66 18.89
CA LYS A 568 -15.21 31.69 18.82
C LYS A 568 -15.91 31.69 17.46
N SER A 569 -15.14 31.64 16.37
CA SER A 569 -15.72 31.47 15.04
C SER A 569 -16.46 30.13 14.95
N LYS A 570 -17.73 30.14 14.52
CA LYS A 570 -18.58 28.96 14.32
C LYS A 570 -18.15 28.15 13.07
N VAL A 571 -16.87 27.79 12.98
CA VAL A 571 -16.39 26.73 12.09
C VAL A 571 -16.08 25.51 12.95
N CYS A 572 -17.15 24.95 13.54
CA CYS A 572 -17.13 23.53 13.88
C CYS A 572 -16.84 22.78 12.57
N ASN A 573 -15.71 22.09 12.48
CA ASN A 573 -15.52 21.10 11.44
C ASN A 573 -16.57 20.01 11.68
N ALA A 574 -17.71 20.12 10.99
CA ALA A 574 -18.78 19.13 11.05
C ALA A 574 -18.15 17.75 10.88
N GLN A 575 -18.51 16.78 11.74
CA GLN A 575 -17.79 15.51 11.93
C GLN A 575 -17.50 14.75 10.62
N TYR A 576 -18.36 14.92 9.61
CA TYR A 576 -18.14 14.46 8.24
C TYR A 576 -16.83 14.98 7.59
N LYS A 577 -16.51 16.28 7.74
CA LYS A 577 -15.41 17.00 7.07
C LYS A 577 -14.02 16.76 7.67
N GLN A 578 -13.91 16.48 8.97
CA GLN A 578 -12.61 16.32 9.63
C GLN A 578 -11.89 15.02 9.21
N GLY A 579 -10.56 15.02 9.21
CA GLY A 579 -9.73 13.84 9.01
C GLY A 579 -9.68 12.97 10.27
N GLU A 580 -10.19 11.74 10.18
CA GLU A 580 -10.18 10.80 11.31
C GLU A 580 -8.75 10.40 11.72
N GLY A 581 -8.54 10.15 13.02
CA GLY A 581 -7.26 9.68 13.56
C GLY A 581 -6.11 10.69 13.55
N GLY A 582 -6.38 12.00 13.38
CA GLY A 582 -5.33 13.03 13.27
C GLY A 582 -4.52 12.93 11.97
N LYS A 583 -5.11 12.31 10.94
CA LYS A 583 -4.38 11.96 9.71
C LYS A 583 -3.88 13.16 8.93
N THR A 584 -4.60 14.27 8.97
CA THR A 584 -4.20 15.57 8.40
C THR A 584 -2.95 16.12 9.09
N GLU A 585 -3.00 16.23 10.42
CA GLU A 585 -1.91 16.74 11.27
C GLU A 585 -0.64 15.89 11.17
N LEU A 586 -0.76 14.57 11.33
CA LEU A 586 0.38 13.65 11.27
C LEU A 586 1.00 13.59 9.87
N SER A 587 0.21 13.70 8.80
CA SER A 587 0.73 13.79 7.43
C SER A 587 1.47 15.11 7.18
N LEU A 588 0.98 16.24 7.70
CA LEU A 588 1.69 17.53 7.60
C LEU A 588 3.05 17.49 8.32
N VAL A 589 3.08 16.92 9.54
CA VAL A 589 4.34 16.75 10.28
C VAL A 589 5.29 15.86 9.48
N ALA A 590 4.87 14.66 9.09
CA ALA A 590 5.70 13.71 8.35
C ALA A 590 6.25 14.30 7.03
N PHE A 591 5.41 15.00 6.26
CA PHE A 591 5.82 15.66 5.02
C PHE A 591 6.82 16.79 5.26
N SER A 592 6.60 17.64 6.27
CA SER A 592 7.52 18.74 6.62
C SER A 592 8.85 18.26 7.23
N CYS A 593 8.87 17.10 7.88
CA CYS A 593 10.11 16.48 8.38
C CYS A 593 10.90 15.79 7.26
N ARG A 594 10.24 15.31 6.20
CA ARG A 594 10.89 14.67 5.04
C ARG A 594 11.41 15.68 4.01
N HIS A 595 10.79 16.86 3.91
CA HIS A 595 11.16 17.92 2.98
C HIS A 595 11.52 19.22 3.71
N PRO A 596 12.74 19.37 4.27
CA PRO A 596 13.13 20.56 5.02
C PRO A 596 13.12 21.86 4.20
N GLY A 597 13.28 21.77 2.87
CA GLY A 597 13.18 22.91 1.95
C GLY A 597 11.73 23.35 1.67
N TRP A 598 10.76 22.46 1.85
CA TRP A 598 9.35 22.76 1.58
C TRP A 598 8.77 23.69 2.66
N GLN A 599 8.15 24.78 2.23
CA GLN A 599 7.43 25.70 3.11
C GLN A 599 5.92 25.60 2.86
N PRO A 600 5.08 25.37 3.89
CA PRO A 600 3.63 25.36 3.72
C PRO A 600 3.13 26.75 3.30
N SER A 601 2.36 26.81 2.22
CA SER A 601 1.78 28.06 1.72
C SER A 601 0.82 28.67 2.74
N GLU A 602 0.00 27.86 3.40
CA GLU A 602 -0.99 28.36 4.34
C GLU A 602 -0.36 28.89 5.64
N PRO A 603 -0.88 30.01 6.19
CA PRO A 603 -0.44 30.50 7.49
C PRO A 603 -0.84 29.54 8.63
N ALA A 604 -1.93 28.80 8.49
CA ALA A 604 -2.42 27.85 9.50
C ALA A 604 -1.46 26.67 9.69
N GLN A 605 -1.02 26.05 8.59
CA GLN A 605 -0.02 24.98 8.58
C GLN A 605 1.29 25.45 9.21
N ARG A 606 1.77 26.64 8.84
CA ARG A 606 2.98 27.26 9.43
C ARG A 606 2.82 27.58 10.92
N GLN A 607 1.65 28.06 11.35
CA GLN A 607 1.35 28.33 12.76
C GLN A 607 1.30 27.03 13.58
N PHE A 608 0.64 25.99 13.07
CA PHE A 608 0.58 24.67 13.70
C PHE A 608 1.98 24.10 13.90
N LEU A 609 2.78 23.99 12.83
CA LEU A 609 4.15 23.45 12.90
C LEU A 609 5.07 24.26 13.85
N ARG A 610 4.94 25.60 13.88
CA ARG A 610 5.64 26.44 14.88
C ARG A 610 5.18 26.15 16.30
N SER A 611 3.87 26.03 16.54
CA SER A 611 3.31 25.73 17.86
C SER A 611 3.70 24.33 18.36
N LEU A 612 3.82 23.36 17.45
CA LEU A 612 4.26 22.00 17.73
C LEU A 612 5.74 22.00 18.14
N ARG A 613 6.63 22.66 17.38
CA ARG A 613 8.05 22.83 17.75
C ARG A 613 8.20 23.51 19.12
N GLN A 614 7.47 24.61 19.36
CA GLN A 614 7.45 25.27 20.68
C GLN A 614 6.98 24.32 21.79
N SER A 615 5.95 23.51 21.53
CA SER A 615 5.42 22.53 22.49
C SER A 615 6.43 21.42 22.80
N MET A 616 7.18 20.94 21.82
CA MET A 616 8.31 20.00 22.02
C MET A 616 9.39 20.62 22.92
N HIS A 617 9.83 21.85 22.61
CA HIS A 617 10.87 22.54 23.39
C HIS A 617 10.45 22.91 24.82
N HIS A 618 9.14 22.93 25.13
CA HIS A 618 8.60 23.19 26.46
C HIS A 618 8.09 21.93 27.19
N ALA A 619 8.39 20.72 26.69
CA ALA A 619 7.99 19.43 27.28
C ALA A 619 8.84 19.02 28.51
N ILE A 620 8.88 19.90 29.51
CA ILE A 620 9.48 19.69 30.85
C ILE A 620 8.32 19.55 31.87
N PRO A 621 8.43 18.79 32.99
CA PRO A 621 7.29 18.28 33.78
C PRO A 621 6.51 19.33 34.58
N ALA A 622 5.80 20.21 33.87
CA ALA A 622 5.00 21.29 34.40
C ALA A 622 3.62 21.33 33.72
N ASN A 623 2.86 20.25 33.89
CA ASN A 623 1.39 20.23 33.95
C ASN A 623 0.64 21.13 32.94
N ASN A 624 1.01 21.07 31.66
CA ASN A 624 0.49 21.95 30.62
C ASN A 624 -0.76 21.41 29.93
N ALA A 625 -1.63 22.32 29.45
CA ALA A 625 -2.89 21.99 28.77
C ALA A 625 -2.73 21.10 27.51
N LEU A 626 -1.51 20.97 26.97
CA LEU A 626 -1.18 20.06 25.88
C LEU A 626 -1.40 18.58 26.22
N ASN A 627 -1.32 18.19 27.51
CA ASN A 627 -1.59 16.81 27.95
C ASN A 627 -3.04 16.37 27.66
N LYS A 628 -3.95 17.33 27.38
CA LYS A 628 -5.35 17.06 27.01
C LYS A 628 -5.56 16.77 25.52
N THR A 629 -4.54 16.90 24.68
CA THR A 629 -4.64 16.64 23.23
C THR A 629 -4.03 15.30 22.87
N MET A 630 -4.64 14.60 21.92
CA MET A 630 -4.12 13.34 21.36
C MET A 630 -2.70 13.53 20.84
N LEU A 631 -2.43 14.63 20.14
CA LEU A 631 -1.10 15.00 19.65
C LEU A 631 -0.07 15.14 20.78
N GLY A 632 -0.38 15.92 21.82
CA GLY A 632 0.49 16.10 22.98
C GLY A 632 0.76 14.78 23.68
N SER A 633 -0.28 13.95 23.83
CA SER A 633 -0.21 12.63 24.45
C SER A 633 0.56 11.58 23.61
N TYR A 634 0.64 11.74 22.29
CA TYR A 634 1.44 10.93 21.36
C TYR A 634 2.91 11.34 21.41
N ILE A 635 3.18 12.64 21.29
CA ILE A 635 4.50 13.26 21.50
C ILE A 635 5.09 12.79 22.83
N GLN A 636 4.27 12.86 23.89
CA GLN A 636 4.61 12.36 25.22
C GLN A 636 5.07 10.88 25.14
N GLN A 637 4.25 9.97 24.61
CA GLN A 637 4.61 8.54 24.53
C GLN A 637 5.88 8.26 23.72
N SER A 638 6.13 8.98 22.62
CA SER A 638 7.39 8.83 21.87
C SER A 638 8.63 9.40 22.59
N ILE A 639 8.46 10.24 23.61
CA ILE A 639 9.53 10.76 24.48
C ILE A 639 9.78 9.84 25.69
N PHE A 640 8.76 9.16 26.25
CA PHE A 640 8.95 8.14 27.32
C PHE A 640 9.27 6.75 26.79
N GLY A 641 9.03 6.48 25.50
CA GLY A 641 9.58 5.31 24.82
C GLY A 641 11.10 5.45 24.71
N THR A 642 11.83 5.01 25.73
CA THR A 642 13.30 5.17 25.85
C THR A 642 14.12 4.49 24.75
N ASN A 643 13.47 3.76 23.83
CA ASN A 643 14.07 3.18 22.62
C ASN A 643 13.23 3.42 21.33
N THR A 644 12.27 4.36 21.32
CA THR A 644 11.63 4.81 20.07
C THR A 644 12.37 5.99 19.46
N PRO A 645 13.03 5.83 18.30
CA PRO A 645 13.49 6.98 17.55
C PRO A 645 12.29 7.65 16.86
N LEU A 646 11.81 8.74 17.47
CA LEU A 646 11.41 9.91 16.70
C LEU A 646 12.48 10.18 15.62
N PRO A 647 12.13 10.62 14.40
CA PRO A 647 13.14 11.06 13.43
C PRO A 647 14.04 12.09 14.09
N ALA A 648 15.36 11.84 14.06
CA ALA A 648 16.29 12.16 15.15
C ALA A 648 16.52 13.67 15.44
N VAL A 649 15.52 14.33 16.02
CA VAL A 649 15.54 15.73 16.44
C VAL A 649 14.69 15.86 17.72
N LEU A 650 15.22 16.57 18.72
CA LEU A 650 14.60 16.87 20.02
C LEU A 650 14.46 15.69 21.00
N SER A 651 15.56 15.39 21.69
CA SER A 651 15.49 14.90 23.07
C SER A 651 15.15 16.08 24.01
N PHE A 652 14.29 15.84 25.02
CA PHE A 652 14.38 16.27 26.44
C PHE A 652 12.98 16.23 27.13
N TYR A 653 12.88 15.39 28.18
CA TYR A 653 12.05 15.57 29.41
C TYR A 653 10.55 15.14 29.48
N GLN A 654 9.92 15.48 30.62
CA GLN A 654 8.94 14.74 31.45
C GLN A 654 7.55 15.47 31.51
N HIS A 655 6.36 14.98 31.94
CA HIS A 655 5.77 13.63 32.19
C HIS A 655 4.23 13.72 32.47
N GLN A 656 3.55 12.55 32.57
CA GLN A 656 2.29 12.17 33.29
C GLN A 656 0.88 12.87 33.20
N ARG A 657 -0.16 11.99 33.14
CA ARG A 657 -1.56 11.97 33.69
C ARG A 657 -2.77 12.76 33.09
N GLU A 658 -3.55 12.07 32.25
CA GLU A 658 -4.95 11.53 32.41
C GLU A 658 -6.03 12.18 33.33
N PRO A 659 -7.37 11.84 33.19
CA PRO A 659 -8.06 10.89 32.26
C PRO A 659 -9.32 11.47 31.50
N GLN A 660 -10.16 10.59 30.93
CA GLN A 660 -11.16 10.80 29.84
C GLN A 660 -12.65 10.73 30.28
N PHE A 661 -13.60 11.12 29.40
CA PHE A 661 -14.85 10.36 29.16
C PHE A 661 -15.48 10.57 27.76
N ARG A 662 -16.54 9.81 27.43
CA ARG A 662 -17.25 9.70 26.13
C ARG A 662 -18.30 10.79 25.85
N LEU A 663 -18.74 10.87 24.59
CA LEU A 663 -19.98 11.52 24.12
C LEU A 663 -21.03 10.45 23.66
N PRO A 664 -22.34 10.79 23.65
CA PRO A 664 -23.44 9.95 23.16
C PRO A 664 -23.89 10.31 21.72
N ASP A 665 -24.96 9.66 21.26
CA ASP A 665 -25.54 9.74 19.91
C ASP A 665 -26.27 11.07 19.58
N MET A 666 -26.68 11.24 18.31
CA MET A 666 -27.28 12.44 17.74
C MET A 666 -28.78 12.32 17.45
N ASP A 667 -29.52 13.41 17.66
CA ASP A 667 -30.82 13.69 17.05
C ASP A 667 -30.68 14.67 15.86
N GLU A 668 -31.61 14.60 14.89
CA GLU A 668 -31.71 15.51 13.73
C GLU A 668 -32.84 16.55 13.91
N THR A 669 -32.63 17.78 13.44
CA THR A 669 -33.62 18.77 12.93
C THR A 669 -32.85 20.06 12.59
N SER A 670 -32.66 20.45 11.32
CA SER A 670 -33.59 21.09 10.36
C SER A 670 -33.69 22.62 10.54
N ASP A 671 -33.11 23.37 9.60
CA ASP A 671 -33.23 24.84 9.50
C ASP A 671 -34.61 25.26 8.96
N GLU A 672 -35.19 26.36 9.47
CA GLU A 672 -36.05 27.26 8.67
C GLU A 672 -36.23 28.65 9.33
N ASP A 673 -36.60 29.63 8.48
CA ASP A 673 -37.00 31.04 8.71
C ASP A 673 -36.03 32.12 9.28
N GLU A 674 -35.99 33.26 8.56
CA GLU A 674 -35.40 34.54 8.96
C GLU A 674 -36.46 35.52 9.54
N GLY A 675 -36.07 36.38 10.48
CA GLY A 675 -36.92 37.47 11.01
C GLY A 675 -36.11 38.64 11.60
N PRO A 676 -36.49 39.92 11.39
CA PRO A 676 -35.57 41.05 11.54
C PRO A 676 -35.44 41.63 12.97
N ALA A 677 -34.34 42.38 13.18
CA ALA A 677 -33.94 42.93 14.48
C ALA A 677 -34.64 44.25 14.88
N PRO A 678 -34.81 44.53 16.19
CA PRO A 678 -35.42 45.77 16.69
C PRO A 678 -34.41 46.90 16.99
N GLY A 679 -34.90 48.14 16.91
CA GLY A 679 -34.17 49.37 17.28
C GLY A 679 -34.23 49.74 18.79
N PRO A 680 -33.62 50.87 19.18
CA PRO A 680 -33.27 51.16 20.59
C PRO A 680 -34.42 51.73 21.45
N THR A 681 -34.29 51.53 22.77
CA THR A 681 -35.28 51.90 23.80
C THR A 681 -34.86 53.13 24.63
N ARG A 682 -35.84 53.98 25.02
CA ARG A 682 -35.80 55.00 26.12
C ARG A 682 -37.15 55.78 26.16
N PRO A 683 -37.52 56.44 27.27
CA PRO A 683 -37.44 56.02 28.68
C PRO A 683 -38.79 56.15 29.43
N SER A 684 -38.81 55.76 30.71
CA SER A 684 -39.96 55.77 31.62
C SER A 684 -40.43 57.14 32.11
N ARG A 685 -41.73 57.25 32.47
CA ARG A 685 -42.27 58.16 33.52
C ARG A 685 -43.57 57.58 34.15
N PRO A 686 -44.06 58.10 35.30
CA PRO A 686 -44.54 57.26 36.41
C PRO A 686 -46.07 57.41 36.70
N PRO A 687 -46.64 56.79 37.76
CA PRO A 687 -48.08 56.56 37.86
C PRO A 687 -48.88 57.69 38.54
N SER A 688 -50.20 57.62 38.40
CA SER A 688 -51.16 58.29 39.28
C SER A 688 -52.32 57.34 39.62
N MET A 689 -52.73 57.34 40.89
CA MET A 689 -54.02 56.82 41.33
C MET A 689 -54.85 58.01 41.82
N GLY A 690 -56.10 58.08 41.40
CA GLY A 690 -57.06 59.10 41.80
C GLY A 690 -58.44 58.76 41.24
N LEU A 691 -59.45 58.77 42.11
CA LEU A 691 -60.86 58.69 41.76
C LEU A 691 -61.52 59.94 42.34
N ALA A 692 -62.39 60.57 41.53
CA ALA A 692 -62.77 61.99 41.60
C ALA A 692 -61.67 62.96 41.14
#